data_AF-A0A2J7PU74-F1
#
_entry.id   AF-A0A2J7PU74-F1
#
_cell.length_a   1.000
_cell.length_b   1.000
_cell.length_c   1.000
_cell.angle_alpha   90.00
_cell.angle_beta   90.00
_cell.angle_gamma   90.00
#
_symmetry.space_group_name_H-M   'P 1'
#
loop_
_entity.id
_entity.type
_entity.pdbx_description
1 polymer ?
#
loop_
_entity_poly.entity_id
_entity_poly.type
_entity_poly.pdbx_seq_one_letter_code
_entity_poly.pdbx_strand_id
1 'polypeptide(L)'
;MTQRPSDEIHSVATRLRRRLRRATTSLRTRWRRAYRSRSHQQQDTQQEAGKEARAPATDGFLAKFSSVAGAPVESDAYDSQQGSANRWETRLAVDPTKPFHYRWLMLVSVAVLYNFVFVIGRAVFWELNNAAPALWWILDYTCDIIYLLDILVHAHEGYLEQGLLERDARKLRMHYLKSRKWRSDVLSLLPTDLAYIWWSPVSSQIRVPSPVIVRFNRLIRFPRMSEFFDRTETRTGYPNVFRICKVVLAILVLIHWNACFYFAISYVIGFGSDNWVYNINGGRNSTLSRQYIYSFYWSTLTLTTIGETPQPENDVEYLFVVADFLAGVLIFATIVGNIGSMISNMNVARVDFQNRMDGVKQYMAFRRVSRELEARVIRWFSYTWANKQALDEERVLAALPDKLKAEIAIHVHLDTLRQVRIFQDCEPGLLEELVLKLRLQVFSPGDYICRKGDVGREMYIVKRGRLTVVADDGRTVLATLGAGSVFGEVSVLDIAGNKTGNRRTANVRSLGYSDLFCLSKRDLWEALFDYPEAKHSLMERGCQLLRKDGLLDEQAFTKAQVEHENLTDKVERLENTLENLQTRFARLLAECSSQQAKVKQRLTRVEQQTLRSVERRRATTGGSSSQESGGENFRLVKTEDDESRLMRRSFQGLSRIRRHKQNTM
;
A
#
# COMPACT_ATOMS: atom_id res chain seq x y z
N MET A 1 -41.00 16.42 82.43
CA MET A 1 -41.04 15.52 81.26
C MET A 1 -41.62 16.36 80.12
N THR A 2 -40.92 16.74 79.06
CA THR A 2 -40.27 15.88 78.06
C THR A 2 -39.37 16.74 77.14
N GLN A 3 -38.08 16.41 77.04
CA GLN A 3 -37.22 16.78 75.89
C GLN A 3 -36.96 15.46 75.14
N ARG A 4 -37.38 15.36 73.87
CA ARG A 4 -36.92 14.37 72.86
C ARG A 4 -37.75 14.53 71.58
N PRO A 5 -37.25 15.28 70.56
CA PRO A 5 -37.36 14.75 69.20
C PRO A 5 -36.15 15.02 68.28
N SER A 6 -35.09 15.71 68.73
CA SER A 6 -33.95 16.06 67.85
C SER A 6 -32.93 14.92 67.67
N ASP A 7 -32.78 14.03 68.66
CA ASP A 7 -31.72 13.02 68.66
C ASP A 7 -32.03 11.80 67.78
N GLU A 8 -33.32 11.49 67.55
CA GLU A 8 -33.71 10.37 66.70
C GLU A 8 -33.43 10.63 65.22
N ILE A 9 -33.67 11.85 64.74
CA ILE A 9 -33.45 12.21 63.33
C ILE A 9 -31.95 12.18 63.00
N HIS A 10 -31.11 12.67 63.91
CA HIS A 10 -29.65 12.68 63.72
C HIS A 10 -29.05 11.26 63.77
N SER A 11 -29.65 10.37 64.59
CA SER A 11 -29.30 8.95 64.71
C SER A 11 -29.70 8.11 63.48
N VAL A 12 -30.84 8.42 62.86
CA VAL A 12 -31.29 7.75 61.63
C VAL A 12 -30.43 8.17 60.44
N ALA A 13 -30.11 9.46 60.30
CA ALA A 13 -29.27 9.97 59.22
C ALA A 13 -27.84 9.42 59.25
N THR A 14 -27.25 9.27 60.44
CA THR A 14 -25.92 8.65 60.60
C THR A 14 -25.93 7.15 60.31
N ARG A 15 -27.00 6.43 60.68
CA ARG A 15 -27.17 5.01 60.33
C ARG A 15 -27.32 4.80 58.82
N LEU A 16 -28.05 5.67 58.13
CA LEU A 16 -28.22 5.63 56.67
C LEU A 16 -26.90 5.94 55.93
N ARG A 17 -26.15 6.96 56.34
CA ARG A 17 -24.82 7.27 55.76
C ARG A 17 -23.83 6.12 55.94
N ARG A 18 -23.84 5.45 57.10
CA ARG A 18 -22.99 4.27 57.35
C ARG A 18 -23.38 3.07 56.49
N ARG A 19 -24.68 2.83 56.28
CA ARG A 19 -25.16 1.77 55.37
C ARG A 19 -24.81 2.04 53.91
N LEU A 20 -24.99 3.28 53.44
CA LEU A 20 -24.61 3.70 52.09
C LEU A 20 -23.09 3.57 51.84
N ARG A 21 -22.26 3.99 52.79
CA ARG A 21 -20.80 3.81 52.68
C ARG A 21 -20.38 2.34 52.66
N ARG A 22 -21.02 1.48 53.45
CA ARG A 22 -20.73 0.02 53.42
C ARG A 22 -21.17 -0.61 52.10
N ALA A 23 -22.32 -0.21 51.55
CA ALA A 23 -22.82 -0.68 50.26
C ALA A 23 -21.90 -0.27 49.10
N THR A 24 -21.45 0.99 49.06
CA THR A 24 -20.53 1.48 48.00
C THR A 24 -19.16 0.83 48.09
N THR A 25 -18.65 0.59 49.31
CA THR A 25 -17.35 -0.09 49.50
C THR A 25 -17.45 -1.57 49.09
N SER A 26 -18.54 -2.25 49.44
CA SER A 26 -18.83 -3.63 49.03
C SER A 26 -18.93 -3.75 47.51
N LEU A 27 -19.71 -2.89 46.85
CA LEU A 27 -19.83 -2.85 45.40
C LEU A 27 -18.48 -2.61 44.72
N ARG A 28 -17.68 -1.67 45.23
CA ARG A 28 -16.34 -1.37 44.69
C ARG A 28 -15.39 -2.55 44.83
N THR A 29 -15.46 -3.31 45.93
CA THR A 29 -14.65 -4.54 46.11
C THR A 29 -15.10 -5.69 45.22
N ARG A 30 -16.42 -5.90 45.05
CA ARG A 30 -16.97 -6.88 44.10
C ARG A 30 -16.59 -6.54 42.66
N TRP A 31 -16.67 -5.27 42.28
CA TRP A 31 -16.27 -4.81 40.94
C TRP A 31 -14.76 -5.02 40.69
N ARG A 32 -13.90 -4.72 41.67
CA ARG A 32 -12.46 -4.99 41.56
C ARG A 32 -12.13 -6.48 41.44
N ARG A 33 -12.86 -7.35 42.15
CA ARG A 33 -12.69 -8.81 42.03
C ARG A 33 -13.17 -9.33 40.67
N ALA A 34 -14.33 -8.88 40.20
CA ALA A 34 -14.86 -9.26 38.89
C ALA A 34 -13.99 -8.75 37.73
N TYR A 35 -13.40 -7.56 37.89
CA TYR A 35 -12.45 -7.01 36.92
C TYR A 35 -11.14 -7.81 36.90
N ARG A 36 -10.60 -8.17 38.08
CA ARG A 36 -9.39 -9.03 38.16
C ARG A 36 -9.62 -10.45 37.64
N SER A 37 -10.80 -11.03 37.88
CA SER A 37 -11.10 -12.37 37.35
C SER A 37 -11.23 -12.35 35.83
N ARG A 38 -11.87 -11.32 35.26
CA ARG A 38 -11.93 -11.13 33.81
C ARG A 38 -10.56 -10.85 33.19
N SER A 39 -9.69 -10.08 33.86
CA SER A 39 -8.35 -9.83 33.33
C SER A 39 -7.46 -11.07 33.33
N HIS A 40 -7.56 -11.93 34.36
CA HIS A 40 -6.86 -13.21 34.37
C HIS A 40 -7.42 -14.17 33.30
N GLN A 41 -8.75 -14.28 33.20
CA GLN A 41 -9.37 -15.13 32.19
C GLN A 41 -9.03 -14.68 30.77
N GLN A 42 -8.93 -13.37 30.52
CA GLN A 42 -8.54 -12.82 29.21
C GLN A 42 -7.04 -13.01 28.91
N GLN A 43 -6.17 -13.06 29.93
CA GLN A 43 -4.75 -13.42 29.77
C GLN A 43 -4.57 -14.92 29.50
N ASP A 44 -5.36 -15.78 30.16
CA ASP A 44 -5.30 -17.23 29.95
C ASP A 44 -5.82 -17.61 28.56
N THR A 45 -6.92 -16.99 28.09
CA THR A 45 -7.43 -17.20 26.72
C THR A 45 -6.47 -16.66 25.65
N GLN A 46 -5.69 -15.60 25.94
CA GLN A 46 -4.65 -15.11 25.03
C GLN A 46 -3.41 -16.02 25.02
N GLN A 47 -3.06 -16.65 26.14
CA GLN A 47 -1.98 -17.65 26.20
C GLN A 47 -2.36 -18.96 25.51
N GLU A 48 -3.62 -19.39 25.60
CA GLU A 48 -4.11 -20.57 24.86
C GLU A 48 -4.24 -20.30 23.36
N ALA A 49 -4.78 -19.15 22.95
CA ALA A 49 -4.84 -18.75 21.54
C ALA A 49 -3.43 -18.58 20.92
N GLY A 50 -2.45 -18.16 21.72
CA GLY A 50 -1.04 -18.10 21.30
C GLY A 50 -0.36 -19.46 21.14
N LYS A 51 -0.90 -20.54 21.75
CA LYS A 51 -0.41 -21.92 21.59
C LYS A 51 -1.02 -22.62 20.38
N GLU A 52 -2.27 -22.31 20.02
CA GLU A 52 -2.93 -22.86 18.82
C GLU A 52 -2.55 -22.13 17.51
N ALA A 53 -2.05 -20.90 17.58
CA ALA A 53 -1.59 -20.13 16.41
C ALA A 53 -0.13 -20.42 15.97
N ARG A 54 0.45 -21.56 16.37
CA ARG A 54 1.73 -22.04 15.81
C ARG A 54 1.45 -22.73 14.47
N ALA A 55 1.37 -21.93 13.41
CA ALA A 55 1.54 -22.42 12.05
C ALA A 55 2.85 -23.24 11.93
N PRO A 56 2.91 -24.25 11.03
CA PRO A 56 4.14 -25.01 10.81
C PRO A 56 5.28 -24.04 10.49
N ALA A 57 6.44 -24.27 11.10
CA ALA A 57 7.62 -23.39 11.05
C ALA A 57 7.85 -22.85 9.64
N THR A 58 7.51 -21.58 9.43
CA THR A 58 7.93 -20.84 8.25
C THR A 58 9.43 -20.55 8.40
N ASP A 59 10.19 -20.82 7.34
CA ASP A 59 11.62 -20.55 7.30
C ASP A 59 11.91 -19.13 7.80
N GLY A 60 12.90 -18.99 8.67
CA GLY A 60 13.30 -17.72 9.31
C GLY A 60 13.72 -16.60 8.36
N PHE A 61 13.68 -16.84 7.05
CA PHE A 61 14.05 -15.88 6.00
C PHE A 61 12.85 -15.14 5.39
N LEU A 62 11.75 -15.83 5.10
CA LEU A 62 10.48 -15.16 4.79
C LEU A 62 10.03 -14.31 5.99
N ALA A 63 10.35 -14.75 7.21
CA ALA A 63 10.21 -13.94 8.41
C ALA A 63 11.12 -12.69 8.41
N LYS A 64 12.34 -12.74 7.84
CA LYS A 64 13.19 -11.56 7.67
C LYS A 64 12.61 -10.56 6.67
N PHE A 65 12.11 -11.01 5.52
CA PHE A 65 11.46 -10.12 4.53
C PHE A 65 10.10 -9.59 4.99
N SER A 66 9.25 -10.47 5.54
CA SER A 66 7.97 -10.07 6.14
C SER A 66 8.15 -9.30 7.45
N SER A 67 9.24 -9.44 8.19
CA SER A 67 9.52 -8.55 9.34
C SER A 67 9.84 -7.13 8.90
N VAL A 68 10.25 -6.90 7.66
CA VAL A 68 10.44 -5.55 7.12
C VAL A 68 9.12 -4.97 6.57
N ALA A 69 8.19 -5.82 6.11
CA ALA A 69 6.89 -5.40 5.57
C ALA A 69 5.73 -5.46 6.58
N GLY A 70 5.88 -6.21 7.67
CA GLY A 70 4.84 -6.58 8.62
C GLY A 70 5.28 -6.57 10.09
N ALA A 71 6.51 -6.16 10.42
CA ALA A 71 6.71 -5.62 11.75
C ALA A 71 5.75 -4.43 11.91
N PRO A 72 5.04 -4.31 13.04
CA PRO A 72 4.37 -3.06 13.34
C PRO A 72 5.44 -1.99 13.20
N VAL A 73 5.23 -1.06 12.25
CA VAL A 73 6.08 0.12 12.09
C VAL A 73 6.41 0.61 13.49
N GLU A 74 7.69 0.79 13.79
CA GLU A 74 8.26 1.29 15.05
C GLU A 74 7.67 2.63 15.55
N SER A 75 6.50 3.06 15.06
CA SER A 75 5.63 4.02 15.72
C SER A 75 5.37 3.67 17.19
N ASP A 76 5.28 2.38 17.55
CA ASP A 76 5.12 1.97 18.95
C ASP A 76 6.45 1.95 19.72
N ALA A 77 7.60 1.92 19.04
CA ALA A 77 8.92 2.03 19.66
C ALA A 77 9.35 3.50 19.87
N TYR A 78 8.94 4.42 19.01
CA TYR A 78 9.07 5.87 19.23
C TYR A 78 8.29 6.34 20.47
N ASP A 79 7.16 5.67 20.79
CA ASP A 79 6.36 5.89 22.00
C ASP A 79 7.10 5.54 23.31
N SER A 80 8.24 4.84 23.25
CA SER A 80 9.01 4.43 24.44
C SER A 80 10.01 5.47 24.96
N GLN A 81 10.30 6.53 24.19
CA GLN A 81 11.25 7.59 24.59
C GLN A 81 10.60 8.91 25.04
N GLN A 82 9.29 9.12 24.81
CA GLN A 82 8.59 10.30 25.34
C GLN A 82 8.06 10.03 26.75
N GLY A 83 8.52 10.83 27.71
CA GLY A 83 8.33 10.65 29.14
C GLY A 83 6.88 10.44 29.62
N SER A 84 6.80 9.74 30.76
CA SER A 84 5.62 9.28 31.52
C SER A 84 4.48 10.29 31.78
N ALA A 85 4.54 11.54 31.34
CA ALA A 85 3.56 12.58 31.67
C ALA A 85 2.33 12.61 30.74
N ASN A 86 2.44 12.21 29.46
CA ASN A 86 1.40 12.47 28.43
C ASN A 86 0.75 11.22 27.83
N ARG A 87 0.77 10.08 28.54
CA ARG A 87 0.23 8.79 28.06
C ARG A 87 -1.27 8.80 27.75
N TRP A 88 -2.01 9.80 28.24
CA TRP A 88 -3.44 9.99 27.95
C TRP A 88 -3.67 10.85 26.70
N GLU A 89 -2.76 11.79 26.39
CA GLU A 89 -2.84 12.65 25.20
C GLU A 89 -2.53 11.86 23.93
N THR A 90 -1.50 10.99 23.99
CA THR A 90 -1.15 10.11 22.87
C THR A 90 -2.21 9.01 22.62
N ARG A 91 -2.98 8.61 23.64
CA ARG A 91 -4.10 7.68 23.51
C ARG A 91 -5.35 8.29 22.88
N LEU A 92 -5.48 9.61 22.92
CA LEU A 92 -6.66 10.30 22.40
C LEU A 92 -6.57 10.56 20.90
N ALA A 93 -5.37 10.52 20.32
CA ALA A 93 -5.15 10.65 18.89
C ALA A 93 -5.80 9.48 18.11
N VAL A 94 -6.71 9.83 17.22
CA VAL A 94 -7.41 8.90 16.34
C VAL A 94 -6.62 8.74 15.05
N ASP A 95 -6.15 7.52 14.81
CA ASP A 95 -5.45 7.18 13.59
C ASP A 95 -6.45 6.97 12.43
N PRO A 96 -6.38 7.77 11.35
CA PRO A 96 -7.30 7.67 10.23
C PRO A 96 -7.15 6.35 9.46
N THR A 97 -6.02 5.65 9.57
CA THR A 97 -5.79 4.39 8.86
C THR A 97 -6.55 3.22 9.50
N LYS A 98 -6.80 3.29 10.81
CA LYS A 98 -7.39 2.20 11.59
C LYS A 98 -8.88 1.96 11.25
N PRO A 99 -9.38 0.71 11.43
CA PRO A 99 -10.77 0.37 11.13
C PRO A 99 -11.79 1.07 12.04
N PHE A 100 -11.37 1.58 13.20
CA PHE A 100 -12.24 2.37 14.07
C PHE A 100 -12.71 3.66 13.39
N HIS A 101 -11.77 4.45 12.83
CA HIS A 101 -12.10 5.71 12.16
C HIS A 101 -13.07 5.51 11.00
N TYR A 102 -12.86 4.47 10.18
CA TYR A 102 -13.77 4.13 9.09
C TYR A 102 -15.20 3.80 9.56
N ARG A 103 -15.34 2.98 10.61
CA ARG A 103 -16.66 2.65 11.18
C ARG A 103 -17.34 3.86 11.80
N TRP A 104 -16.58 4.74 12.43
CA TRP A 104 -17.09 6.01 12.95
C TRP A 104 -17.60 6.91 11.82
N LEU A 105 -16.81 7.05 10.76
CA LEU A 105 -17.17 7.86 9.60
C LEU A 105 -18.40 7.31 8.85
N MET A 106 -18.59 5.98 8.83
CA MET A 106 -19.83 5.35 8.37
C MET A 106 -21.04 5.78 9.21
N LEU A 107 -20.93 5.73 10.55
CA LEU A 107 -22.00 6.15 11.46
C LEU A 107 -22.37 7.63 11.26
N VAL A 108 -21.36 8.51 11.14
CA VAL A 108 -21.57 9.95 10.86
C VAL A 108 -22.24 10.13 9.51
N SER A 109 -21.86 9.36 8.49
CA SER A 109 -22.47 9.44 7.15
C SER A 109 -23.94 9.02 7.14
N VAL A 110 -24.32 8.02 7.93
CA VAL A 110 -25.74 7.65 8.11
C VAL A 110 -26.53 8.80 8.76
N ALA A 111 -25.96 9.48 9.76
CA ALA A 111 -26.58 10.66 10.37
C ALA A 111 -26.70 11.84 9.38
N VAL A 112 -25.69 12.07 8.53
CA VAL A 112 -25.75 13.06 7.44
C VAL A 112 -26.85 12.71 6.44
N LEU A 113 -26.92 11.46 5.98
CA LEU A 113 -27.95 11.01 5.05
C LEU A 113 -29.36 11.15 5.63
N TYR A 114 -29.54 10.81 6.92
CA TYR A 114 -30.79 11.04 7.64
C TYR A 114 -31.21 12.52 7.56
N ASN A 115 -30.30 13.43 7.92
CA ASN A 115 -30.61 14.86 7.89
C ASN A 115 -30.90 15.34 6.46
N PHE A 116 -30.18 14.84 5.46
CA PHE A 116 -30.34 15.24 4.05
C PHE A 116 -31.70 14.84 3.45
N VAL A 117 -32.28 13.73 3.91
CA VAL A 117 -33.60 13.25 3.45
C VAL A 117 -34.72 13.78 4.34
N PHE A 118 -34.63 13.58 5.66
CA PHE A 118 -35.77 13.82 6.54
C PHE A 118 -35.97 15.29 6.94
N VAL A 119 -34.94 16.15 6.93
CA VAL A 119 -35.12 17.56 7.32
C VAL A 119 -36.00 18.29 6.30
N ILE A 120 -35.69 18.19 4.99
CA ILE A 120 -36.52 18.80 3.94
C ILE A 120 -37.89 18.11 3.84
N GLY A 121 -37.92 16.77 3.90
CA GLY A 121 -39.17 16.01 3.85
C GLY A 121 -40.13 16.41 4.98
N ARG A 122 -39.64 16.57 6.22
CA ARG A 122 -40.46 17.01 7.36
C ARG A 122 -40.74 18.52 7.35
N ALA A 123 -39.90 19.33 6.72
CA ALA A 123 -40.17 20.75 6.54
C ALA A 123 -41.36 20.99 5.60
N VAL A 124 -41.53 20.12 4.60
CA VAL A 124 -42.59 20.27 3.59
C VAL A 124 -43.82 19.43 3.90
N PHE A 125 -43.65 18.14 4.17
CA PHE A 125 -44.74 17.23 4.53
C PHE A 125 -44.98 17.27 6.05
N TRP A 126 -45.72 18.28 6.53
CA TRP A 126 -45.94 18.51 7.97
C TRP A 126 -46.62 17.32 8.67
N GLU A 127 -47.47 16.56 7.98
CA GLU A 127 -48.10 15.35 8.50
C GLU A 127 -47.06 14.30 8.95
N LEU A 128 -45.92 14.22 8.24
CA LEU A 128 -44.82 13.32 8.62
C LEU A 128 -44.23 13.70 9.98
N ASN A 129 -44.08 15.00 10.24
CA ASN A 129 -43.60 15.49 11.53
C ASN A 129 -44.63 15.25 12.65
N ASN A 130 -45.91 15.44 12.35
CA ASN A 130 -47.00 15.31 13.32
C ASN A 130 -47.35 13.85 13.66
N ALA A 131 -47.04 12.89 12.78
CA ALA A 131 -47.34 11.48 12.99
C ALA A 131 -46.60 10.87 14.19
N ALA A 132 -45.34 11.26 14.44
CA ALA A 132 -44.53 10.73 15.54
C ALA A 132 -43.53 11.76 16.12
N PRO A 133 -44.00 12.85 16.76
CA PRO A 133 -43.12 13.94 17.19
C PRO A 133 -42.00 13.49 18.13
N ALA A 134 -42.31 12.64 19.12
CA ALA A 134 -41.34 12.17 20.09
C ALA A 134 -40.19 11.36 19.46
N LEU A 135 -40.50 10.50 18.47
CA LEU A 135 -39.49 9.73 17.73
C LEU A 135 -38.52 10.67 17.00
N TRP A 136 -39.07 11.69 16.34
CA TRP A 136 -38.28 12.66 15.59
C TRP A 136 -37.32 13.46 16.47
N TRP A 137 -37.77 13.93 17.64
CA TRP A 137 -36.88 14.59 18.60
C TRP A 137 -35.73 13.66 19.04
N ILE A 138 -36.01 12.39 19.31
CA ILE A 138 -34.99 11.41 19.70
C ILE A 138 -33.97 11.23 18.57
N LEU A 139 -34.42 11.03 17.33
CA LEU A 139 -33.53 10.83 16.18
C LEU A 139 -32.70 12.07 15.86
N ASP A 140 -33.30 13.26 15.89
CA ASP A 140 -32.64 14.53 15.60
C ASP A 140 -31.53 14.81 16.63
N TYR A 141 -31.84 14.68 17.93
CA TYR A 141 -30.84 14.90 18.97
C TYR A 141 -29.80 13.79 19.06
N THR A 142 -30.14 12.55 18.66
CA THR A 142 -29.15 11.49 18.51
C THR A 142 -28.14 11.84 17.41
N CYS A 143 -28.59 12.39 16.28
CA CYS A 143 -27.71 12.87 15.22
C CYS A 143 -26.83 14.05 15.68
N ASP A 144 -27.39 15.00 16.43
CA ASP A 144 -26.62 16.12 16.99
C ASP A 144 -25.56 15.63 17.99
N ILE A 145 -25.86 14.62 18.84
CA ILE A 145 -24.88 13.97 19.72
C ILE A 145 -23.76 13.31 18.90
N ILE A 146 -24.09 12.62 17.81
CA ILE A 146 -23.10 12.02 16.91
C ILE A 146 -22.19 13.09 16.32
N TYR A 147 -22.73 14.23 15.86
CA TYR A 147 -21.92 15.34 15.34
C TYR A 147 -21.03 15.98 16.42
N LEU A 148 -21.52 16.09 17.65
CA LEU A 148 -20.77 16.66 18.76
C LEU A 148 -19.58 15.74 19.12
N LEU A 149 -19.81 14.43 19.16
CA LEU A 149 -18.74 13.43 19.28
C LEU A 149 -17.79 13.46 18.08
N ASP A 150 -18.30 13.69 16.86
CA ASP A 150 -17.46 13.76 15.66
C ASP A 150 -16.53 14.97 15.68
N ILE A 151 -16.93 16.10 16.25
CA ILE A 151 -16.02 17.24 16.49
C ILE A 151 -14.86 16.83 17.41
N LEU A 152 -15.15 16.05 18.47
CA LEU A 152 -14.10 15.56 19.36
C LEU A 152 -13.14 14.61 18.63
N VAL A 153 -13.67 13.71 17.80
CA VAL A 153 -12.85 12.81 16.97
C VAL A 153 -12.01 13.61 15.96
N HIS A 154 -12.60 14.61 15.31
CA HIS A 154 -11.92 15.45 14.32
C HIS A 154 -10.79 16.28 14.93
N ALA A 155 -11.01 16.82 16.13
CA ALA A 155 -10.02 17.60 16.87
C ALA A 155 -8.81 16.75 17.30
N HIS A 156 -8.95 15.42 17.31
CA HIS A 156 -7.89 14.46 17.61
C HIS A 156 -7.55 13.56 16.42
N GLU A 157 -7.96 13.92 15.21
CA GLU A 157 -7.65 13.14 14.01
C GLU A 157 -6.18 13.36 13.62
N GLY A 158 -5.40 12.29 13.54
CA GLY A 158 -3.98 12.34 13.21
C GLY A 158 -3.74 12.79 11.77
N TYR A 159 -2.72 13.62 11.56
CA TYR A 159 -2.27 14.01 10.22
C TYR A 159 -0.81 13.58 10.00
N LEU A 160 -0.41 13.46 8.74
CA LEU A 160 0.96 13.10 8.37
C LEU A 160 1.83 14.36 8.32
N GLU A 161 2.89 14.40 9.12
CA GLU A 161 3.93 15.42 9.10
C GLU A 161 5.26 14.74 8.77
N GLN A 162 5.90 15.12 7.66
CA GLN A 162 7.14 14.49 7.17
C GLN A 162 7.04 12.95 6.99
N GLY A 163 5.84 12.43 6.71
CA GLY A 163 5.59 10.99 6.55
C GLY A 163 5.37 10.23 7.86
N LEU A 164 5.46 10.89 9.01
CA LEU A 164 5.11 10.32 10.32
C LEU A 164 3.72 10.79 10.75
N LEU A 165 2.94 9.88 11.34
CA LEU A 165 1.64 10.22 11.90
C LEU A 165 1.84 10.98 13.21
N GLU A 166 1.52 12.27 13.21
CA GLU A 166 1.59 13.10 14.41
C GLU A 166 0.45 12.69 15.38
N ARG A 167 0.80 12.43 16.64
CA ARG A 167 -0.15 11.99 17.70
C ARG A 167 -0.30 12.99 18.84
N ASP A 168 0.41 14.12 18.83
CA ASP A 168 0.33 15.14 19.87
C ASP A 168 -1.02 15.89 19.83
N ALA A 169 -1.87 15.67 20.83
CA ALA A 169 -3.20 16.27 20.94
C ALA A 169 -3.21 17.81 20.88
N ARG A 170 -2.13 18.50 21.26
CA ARG A 170 -2.06 19.96 21.15
C ARG A 170 -1.86 20.39 19.70
N LYS A 171 -0.96 19.72 18.97
CA LYS A 171 -0.71 19.99 17.56
C LYS A 171 -1.93 19.64 16.70
N LEU A 172 -2.58 18.50 16.97
CA LEU A 172 -3.80 18.06 16.27
C LEU A 172 -4.91 19.11 16.40
N ARG A 173 -5.20 19.60 17.61
CA ARG A 173 -6.22 20.63 17.84
C ARG A 173 -5.88 21.96 17.16
N MET A 174 -4.62 22.39 17.22
CA MET A 174 -4.18 23.62 16.54
C MET A 174 -4.32 23.52 15.02
N HIS A 175 -3.95 22.36 14.46
CA HIS A 175 -4.11 22.07 13.04
C HIS A 175 -5.60 22.08 12.63
N TYR A 176 -6.46 21.45 13.44
CA TYR A 176 -7.91 21.46 13.24
C TYR A 176 -8.51 22.87 13.28
N LEU A 177 -8.17 23.68 14.30
CA LEU A 177 -8.65 25.06 14.46
C LEU A 177 -8.12 26.03 13.39
N LYS A 178 -7.03 25.70 12.70
CA LYS A 178 -6.55 26.47 11.54
C LYS A 178 -7.26 26.07 10.24
N SER A 179 -7.74 24.83 10.16
CA SER A 179 -8.39 24.28 8.98
C SER A 179 -9.78 24.87 8.74
N ARG A 180 -10.27 24.91 7.49
CA ARG A 180 -11.67 25.33 7.23
C ARG A 180 -12.69 24.34 7.80
N LYS A 181 -12.27 23.12 8.12
CA LYS A 181 -13.11 22.05 8.65
C LYS A 181 -13.80 22.42 9.97
N TRP A 182 -13.10 23.10 10.90
CA TRP A 182 -13.72 23.50 12.16
C TRP A 182 -14.89 24.47 11.98
N ARG A 183 -14.81 25.36 10.98
CA ARG A 183 -15.89 26.33 10.70
C ARG A 183 -17.14 25.63 10.20
N SER A 184 -16.99 24.66 9.30
CA SER A 184 -18.08 23.82 8.81
C SER A 184 -18.70 23.02 9.97
N ASP A 185 -17.86 22.46 10.84
CA ASP A 185 -18.31 21.68 11.97
C ASP A 185 -19.11 22.50 12.99
N VAL A 186 -18.64 23.70 13.35
CA VAL A 186 -19.35 24.60 14.28
C VAL A 186 -20.64 25.12 13.64
N LEU A 187 -20.60 25.52 12.37
CA LEU A 187 -21.78 26.02 11.66
C LEU A 187 -22.88 24.95 11.56
N SER A 188 -22.49 23.68 11.40
CA SER A 188 -23.42 22.55 11.35
C SER A 188 -24.15 22.25 12.66
N LEU A 189 -23.62 22.72 13.79
CA LEU A 189 -24.14 22.47 15.14
C LEU A 189 -24.65 23.73 15.86
N LEU A 190 -24.78 24.85 15.14
CA LEU A 190 -25.43 26.04 15.72
C LEU A 190 -26.82 25.68 16.25
N PRO A 191 -27.20 26.12 17.45
CA PRO A 191 -28.46 25.77 18.11
C PRO A 191 -29.63 26.56 17.51
N THR A 192 -29.83 26.45 16.19
CA THR A 192 -30.94 27.07 15.47
C THR A 192 -32.30 26.53 15.94
N ASP A 193 -32.32 25.37 16.60
CA ASP A 193 -33.47 24.77 17.27
C ASP A 193 -34.05 25.66 18.38
N LEU A 194 -33.29 26.62 18.92
CA LEU A 194 -33.82 27.60 19.88
C LEU A 194 -34.98 28.42 19.28
N ALA A 195 -35.05 28.49 17.95
CA ALA A 195 -36.20 29.07 17.25
C ALA A 195 -37.52 28.33 17.56
N TYR A 196 -37.49 27.06 17.98
CA TYR A 196 -38.69 26.32 18.37
C TYR A 196 -39.42 26.91 19.59
N ILE A 197 -38.72 27.70 20.42
CA ILE A 197 -39.32 28.41 21.55
C ILE A 197 -40.37 29.43 21.05
N TRP A 198 -40.06 30.09 19.94
CA TRP A 198 -40.90 31.12 19.31
C TRP A 198 -41.78 30.55 18.20
N TRP A 199 -41.36 29.44 17.59
CA TRP A 199 -41.99 28.79 16.44
C TRP A 199 -42.13 27.29 16.68
N SER A 200 -43.15 26.89 17.44
CA SER A 200 -43.33 25.51 17.89
C SER A 200 -43.67 24.53 16.75
N PRO A 201 -42.95 23.40 16.62
CA PRO A 201 -43.23 22.35 15.62
C PRO A 201 -44.48 21.51 15.93
N VAL A 202 -45.14 21.75 17.07
CA VAL A 202 -46.31 20.99 17.54
C VAL A 202 -47.63 21.70 17.16
N SER A 203 -47.59 22.88 16.54
CA SER A 203 -48.82 23.53 16.10
C SER A 203 -49.46 22.74 14.96
N SER A 204 -50.65 22.18 15.19
CA SER A 204 -51.47 21.40 14.24
C SER A 204 -51.98 22.19 13.01
N GLN A 205 -51.35 23.32 12.67
CA GLN A 205 -51.73 24.16 11.54
C GLN A 205 -51.02 23.72 10.26
N ILE A 206 -51.71 23.82 9.13
CA ILE A 206 -51.17 23.62 7.78
C ILE A 206 -50.24 24.80 7.47
N ARG A 207 -48.99 24.73 7.93
CA ARG A 207 -47.97 25.75 7.69
C ARG A 207 -46.73 25.13 7.06
N VAL A 208 -46.45 25.52 5.82
CA VAL A 208 -45.24 25.14 5.08
C VAL A 208 -44.42 26.42 4.81
N PRO A 209 -43.10 26.42 5.06
CA PRO A 209 -42.33 25.34 5.67
C PRO A 209 -42.65 25.19 7.17
N SER A 210 -42.64 23.95 7.64
CA SER A 210 -42.68 23.60 9.05
C SER A 210 -41.44 24.14 9.78
N PRO A 211 -41.53 24.46 11.08
CA PRO A 211 -40.39 24.97 11.86
C PRO A 211 -39.12 24.12 11.76
N VAL A 212 -39.23 22.83 11.40
CA VAL A 212 -38.11 21.90 11.20
C VAL A 212 -37.05 22.44 10.22
N ILE A 213 -37.43 23.36 9.31
CA ILE A 213 -36.51 24.04 8.38
C ILE A 213 -35.31 24.69 9.07
N VAL A 214 -35.43 25.09 10.35
CA VAL A 214 -34.31 25.69 11.10
C VAL A 214 -33.12 24.73 11.25
N ARG A 215 -33.32 23.42 11.09
CA ARG A 215 -32.25 22.40 11.11
C ARG A 215 -31.45 22.29 9.82
N PHE A 216 -31.71 23.12 8.80
CA PHE A 216 -30.96 23.11 7.53
C PHE A 216 -29.45 23.30 7.70
N ASN A 217 -29.02 23.96 8.77
CA ASN A 217 -27.60 24.11 9.09
C ASN A 217 -26.87 22.76 9.22
N ARG A 218 -27.55 21.67 9.62
CA ARG A 218 -26.96 20.32 9.76
C ARG A 218 -26.46 19.75 8.42
N LEU A 219 -27.00 20.20 7.29
CA LEU A 219 -26.60 19.75 5.95
C LEU A 219 -25.17 20.18 5.58
N ILE A 220 -24.63 21.18 6.27
CA ILE A 220 -23.25 21.67 6.09
C ILE A 220 -22.21 20.59 6.43
N ARG A 221 -22.62 19.50 7.12
CA ARG A 221 -21.79 18.33 7.45
C ARG A 221 -21.54 17.39 6.26
N PHE A 222 -22.05 17.67 5.07
CA PHE A 222 -21.82 16.89 3.84
C PHE A 222 -20.34 16.49 3.57
N PRO A 223 -19.31 17.33 3.83
CA PRO A 223 -17.93 16.96 3.58
C PRO A 223 -17.48 15.68 4.30
N ARG A 224 -18.03 15.36 5.47
CA ARG A 224 -17.74 14.10 6.18
C ARG A 224 -18.28 12.88 5.45
N MET A 225 -19.47 12.99 4.84
CA MET A 225 -20.02 11.93 4.01
C MET A 225 -19.22 11.75 2.71
N SER A 226 -18.71 12.83 2.12
CA SER A 226 -17.80 12.74 0.98
C SER A 226 -16.52 11.97 1.34
N GLU A 227 -15.94 12.27 2.50
CA GLU A 227 -14.76 11.56 3.00
C GLU A 227 -15.04 10.05 3.21
N PHE A 228 -16.23 9.70 3.69
CA PHE A 228 -16.66 8.30 3.79
C PHE A 228 -16.73 7.63 2.43
N PHE A 229 -17.33 8.28 1.44
CA PHE A 229 -17.45 7.74 0.09
C PHE A 229 -16.08 7.51 -0.54
N ASP A 230 -15.15 8.46 -0.42
CA ASP A 230 -13.79 8.32 -0.98
C ASP A 230 -13.03 7.14 -0.33
N ARG A 231 -13.14 6.99 0.99
CA ARG A 231 -12.52 5.88 1.73
C ARG A 231 -13.19 4.53 1.43
N THR A 232 -14.50 4.51 1.22
CA THR A 232 -15.22 3.27 0.89
C THR A 232 -14.89 2.82 -0.53
N GLU A 233 -14.77 3.77 -1.45
CA GLU A 233 -14.41 3.52 -2.86
C GLU A 233 -13.01 2.90 -3.00
N THR A 234 -12.05 3.33 -2.18
CA THR A 234 -10.68 2.79 -2.19
C THR A 234 -10.54 1.45 -1.45
N ARG A 235 -11.43 1.16 -0.48
CA ARG A 235 -11.40 -0.09 0.30
C ARG A 235 -12.18 -1.24 -0.32
N THR A 236 -13.20 -0.95 -1.12
CA THR A 236 -14.01 -2.00 -1.74
C THR A 236 -13.24 -2.72 -2.84
N GLY A 237 -13.41 -4.05 -2.94
CA GLY A 237 -12.90 -4.84 -4.07
C GLY A 237 -13.66 -4.56 -5.38
N TYR A 238 -14.78 -3.83 -5.32
CA TYR A 238 -15.65 -3.52 -6.45
C TYR A 238 -15.93 -2.00 -6.55
N PRO A 239 -14.90 -1.18 -6.89
CA PRO A 239 -15.03 0.29 -6.87
C PRO A 239 -16.08 0.80 -7.88
N ASN A 240 -16.18 0.19 -9.07
CA ASN A 240 -17.14 0.62 -10.10
C ASN A 240 -18.60 0.42 -9.66
N VAL A 241 -18.92 -0.67 -8.96
CA VAL A 241 -20.27 -0.90 -8.42
C VAL A 241 -20.61 0.15 -7.37
N PHE A 242 -19.68 0.44 -6.46
CA PHE A 242 -19.88 1.45 -5.42
C PHE A 242 -20.09 2.85 -6.03
N ARG A 243 -19.33 3.21 -7.08
CA ARG A 243 -19.54 4.47 -7.81
C ARG A 243 -20.95 4.57 -8.41
N ILE A 244 -21.45 3.49 -9.01
CA ILE A 244 -22.83 3.44 -9.54
C ILE A 244 -23.83 3.63 -8.39
N CYS A 245 -23.67 2.92 -7.26
CA CYS A 245 -24.55 3.08 -6.10
C CYS A 245 -24.55 4.52 -5.56
N LYS A 246 -23.38 5.17 -5.47
CA LYS A 246 -23.22 6.57 -5.06
C LYS A 246 -24.01 7.51 -5.97
N VAL A 247 -23.93 7.31 -7.29
CA VAL A 247 -24.65 8.11 -8.27
C VAL A 247 -26.16 7.86 -8.19
N VAL A 248 -26.61 6.61 -8.10
CA VAL A 248 -28.04 6.27 -7.93
C VAL A 248 -28.62 6.89 -6.66
N LEU A 249 -27.89 6.83 -5.55
CA LEU A 249 -28.29 7.49 -4.30
C LEU A 249 -28.43 9.00 -4.50
N ALA A 250 -27.49 9.64 -5.20
CA ALA A 250 -27.57 11.07 -5.51
C ALA A 250 -28.81 11.41 -6.37
N ILE A 251 -29.15 10.60 -7.38
CA ILE A 251 -30.37 10.77 -8.18
C ILE A 251 -31.61 10.71 -7.31
N LEU A 252 -31.73 9.68 -6.46
CA LEU A 252 -32.89 9.50 -5.59
C LEU A 252 -33.07 10.68 -4.62
N VAL A 253 -31.96 11.20 -4.09
CA VAL A 253 -31.96 12.38 -3.23
C VAL A 253 -32.37 13.63 -4.01
N LEU A 254 -31.88 13.83 -5.23
CA LEU A 254 -32.28 14.98 -6.06
C LEU A 254 -33.77 14.96 -6.42
N ILE A 255 -34.31 13.79 -6.83
CA ILE A 255 -35.74 13.61 -7.08
C ILE A 255 -36.55 13.88 -5.80
N HIS A 256 -36.09 13.39 -4.65
CA HIS A 256 -36.73 13.66 -3.38
C HIS A 256 -36.78 15.18 -3.06
N TRP A 257 -35.68 15.89 -3.26
CA TRP A 257 -35.60 17.33 -3.02
C TRP A 257 -36.51 18.12 -3.97
N ASN A 258 -36.50 17.79 -5.26
CA ASN A 258 -37.37 18.45 -6.23
C ASN A 258 -38.85 18.14 -5.99
N ALA A 259 -39.19 16.92 -5.58
CA ALA A 259 -40.55 16.57 -5.12
C ALA A 259 -40.99 17.43 -3.92
N CYS A 260 -40.09 17.69 -2.97
CA CYS A 260 -40.36 18.59 -1.85
C CYS A 260 -40.54 20.04 -2.31
N PHE A 261 -39.76 20.53 -3.29
CA PHE A 261 -39.95 21.87 -3.84
C PHE A 261 -41.27 22.01 -4.58
N TYR A 262 -41.65 21.03 -5.41
CA TYR A 262 -42.94 21.00 -6.09
C TYR A 262 -44.12 21.10 -5.11
N PHE A 263 -44.10 20.30 -4.04
CA PHE A 263 -45.16 20.33 -3.03
C PHE A 263 -45.15 21.64 -2.23
N ALA A 264 -43.98 22.19 -1.91
CA ALA A 264 -43.87 23.48 -1.23
C ALA A 264 -44.39 24.65 -2.08
N ILE A 265 -44.12 24.65 -3.39
CA ILE A 265 -44.64 25.66 -4.32
C ILE A 265 -46.16 25.51 -4.47
N SER A 266 -46.67 24.27 -4.58
CA SER A 266 -48.10 23.99 -4.60
C SER A 266 -48.82 24.54 -3.37
N TYR A 267 -48.17 24.50 -2.19
CA TYR A 267 -48.70 25.13 -0.98
C TYR A 267 -48.76 26.66 -1.06
N VAL A 268 -47.69 27.29 -1.58
CA VAL A 268 -47.59 28.76 -1.67
C VAL A 268 -48.61 29.34 -2.64
N ILE A 269 -48.87 28.66 -3.77
CA ILE A 269 -49.89 29.05 -4.75
C ILE A 269 -51.29 28.75 -4.20
N GLY A 270 -51.44 27.61 -3.53
CA GLY A 270 -52.68 27.15 -2.91
C GLY A 270 -53.08 25.79 -3.46
N PHE A 271 -53.33 24.82 -2.58
CA PHE A 271 -53.65 23.47 -3.03
C PHE A 271 -54.97 23.41 -3.84
N GLY A 272 -54.89 22.85 -5.04
CA GLY A 272 -56.04 22.69 -5.94
C GLY A 272 -56.56 24.00 -6.55
N SER A 273 -55.76 25.07 -6.60
CA SER A 273 -56.10 26.31 -7.32
C SER A 273 -56.27 26.09 -8.82
N ASP A 274 -55.48 25.18 -9.39
CA ASP A 274 -55.37 24.88 -10.82
C ASP A 274 -55.04 23.38 -11.02
N ASN A 275 -54.85 22.96 -12.27
CA ASN A 275 -54.56 21.57 -12.62
C ASN A 275 -53.10 21.15 -12.39
N TRP A 276 -52.18 22.09 -12.20
CA TRP A 276 -50.76 21.83 -12.03
C TRP A 276 -50.39 21.59 -10.57
N VAL A 277 -50.93 22.39 -9.66
CA VAL A 277 -50.69 22.26 -8.22
C VAL A 277 -51.29 20.98 -7.65
N TYR A 278 -50.71 20.50 -6.55
CA TYR A 278 -51.27 19.34 -5.86
C TYR A 278 -52.68 19.62 -5.31
N ASN A 279 -53.66 18.82 -5.70
CA ASN A 279 -55.03 18.92 -5.19
C ASN A 279 -55.22 18.02 -3.95
N ILE A 280 -55.10 18.63 -2.76
CA ILE A 280 -55.28 17.97 -1.45
C ILE A 280 -56.74 17.65 -1.13
N ASN A 281 -57.70 18.37 -1.73
CA ASN A 281 -59.13 18.24 -1.48
C ASN A 281 -59.78 17.09 -2.28
N GLY A 282 -59.04 16.47 -3.20
CA GLY A 282 -59.50 15.28 -3.91
C GLY A 282 -59.71 14.11 -2.95
N GLY A 283 -60.82 13.39 -3.07
CA GLY A 283 -61.22 12.34 -2.11
C GLY A 283 -60.21 11.19 -1.90
N ARG A 284 -59.23 10.99 -2.80
CA ARG A 284 -58.15 9.99 -2.67
C ARG A 284 -56.77 10.61 -2.41
N ASN A 285 -56.66 11.93 -2.35
CA ASN A 285 -55.40 12.70 -2.32
C ASN A 285 -55.07 13.29 -0.94
N SER A 286 -55.87 13.03 0.09
CA SER A 286 -55.64 13.58 1.43
C SER A 286 -54.54 12.86 2.22
N THR A 287 -54.13 11.65 1.85
CA THR A 287 -53.16 10.87 2.64
C THR A 287 -51.72 11.30 2.39
N LEU A 288 -50.90 11.39 3.45
CA LEU A 288 -49.46 11.64 3.37
C LEU A 288 -48.73 10.77 2.33
N SER A 289 -49.06 9.48 2.27
CA SER A 289 -48.43 8.56 1.31
C SER A 289 -48.76 8.95 -0.13
N ARG A 290 -50.00 9.37 -0.41
CA ARG A 290 -50.40 9.81 -1.75
C ARG A 290 -49.77 11.15 -2.10
N GLN A 291 -49.68 12.09 -1.16
CA GLN A 291 -49.00 13.38 -1.32
C GLN A 291 -47.54 13.14 -1.76
N TYR A 292 -46.78 12.38 -0.97
CA TYR A 292 -45.39 12.09 -1.25
C TYR A 292 -45.17 11.32 -2.56
N ILE A 293 -45.91 10.23 -2.77
CA ILE A 293 -45.75 9.37 -3.96
C ILE A 293 -46.05 10.14 -5.25
N TYR A 294 -47.10 10.98 -5.25
CA TYR A 294 -47.43 11.78 -6.42
C TYR A 294 -46.37 12.86 -6.68
N SER A 295 -45.94 13.61 -5.67
CA SER A 295 -44.89 14.61 -5.82
C SER A 295 -43.56 13.98 -6.28
N PHE A 296 -43.23 12.79 -5.79
CA PHE A 296 -42.05 12.03 -6.22
C PHE A 296 -42.18 11.56 -7.67
N TYR A 297 -43.36 11.09 -8.07
CA TYR A 297 -43.67 10.71 -9.45
C TYR A 297 -43.57 11.91 -10.40
N TRP A 298 -44.18 13.05 -10.05
CA TRP A 298 -44.09 14.30 -10.81
C TRP A 298 -42.63 14.72 -10.99
N SER A 299 -41.87 14.78 -9.89
CA SER A 299 -40.45 15.14 -9.94
C SER A 299 -39.61 14.16 -10.77
N THR A 300 -39.94 12.87 -10.76
CA THR A 300 -39.23 11.88 -11.57
C THR A 300 -39.43 12.19 -13.04
N LEU A 301 -40.68 12.39 -13.47
CA LEU A 301 -41.00 12.69 -14.87
C LEU A 301 -40.34 13.97 -15.39
N THR A 302 -40.29 15.02 -14.56
CA THR A 302 -39.67 16.30 -14.94
C THR A 302 -38.15 16.19 -15.01
N LEU A 303 -37.50 15.62 -13.98
CA LEU A 303 -36.04 15.52 -13.94
C LEU A 303 -35.46 14.48 -14.93
N THR A 304 -36.22 13.42 -15.25
CA THR A 304 -35.81 12.45 -16.29
C THR A 304 -36.31 12.83 -17.68
N THR A 305 -36.84 14.05 -17.84
CA THR A 305 -37.26 14.64 -19.13
C THR A 305 -38.27 13.78 -19.91
N ILE A 306 -39.11 12.99 -19.22
CA ILE A 306 -40.20 12.22 -19.84
C ILE A 306 -41.40 13.15 -20.09
N GLY A 307 -41.66 14.09 -19.16
CA GLY A 307 -42.47 15.28 -19.43
C GLY A 307 -43.99 15.11 -19.50
N GLU A 308 -44.56 13.95 -19.15
CA GLU A 308 -46.03 13.76 -19.09
C GLU A 308 -46.63 14.34 -17.79
N THR A 309 -46.45 15.65 -17.56
CA THR A 309 -47.00 16.37 -16.41
C THR A 309 -48.10 17.35 -16.83
N PRO A 310 -49.05 17.70 -15.95
CA PRO A 310 -50.01 18.76 -16.22
C PRO A 310 -49.32 20.06 -16.67
N GLN A 311 -49.98 20.83 -17.53
CA GLN A 311 -49.42 22.09 -18.01
C GLN A 311 -49.50 23.15 -16.90
N PRO A 312 -48.43 23.94 -16.68
CA PRO A 312 -48.47 25.12 -15.83
C PRO A 312 -49.56 26.10 -16.31
N GLU A 313 -50.23 26.77 -15.37
CA GLU A 313 -51.24 27.80 -15.65
C GLU A 313 -50.75 29.20 -15.22
N ASN A 314 -49.83 29.30 -14.25
CA ASN A 314 -49.31 30.57 -13.74
C ASN A 314 -47.86 30.87 -14.19
N ASP A 315 -47.49 32.15 -14.31
CA ASP A 315 -46.13 32.59 -14.69
C ASP A 315 -45.04 32.02 -13.76
N VAL A 316 -45.32 31.94 -12.45
CA VAL A 316 -44.39 31.38 -11.46
C VAL A 316 -44.16 29.89 -11.68
N GLU A 317 -45.20 29.16 -12.08
CA GLU A 317 -45.13 27.74 -12.41
C GLU A 317 -44.35 27.52 -13.70
N TYR A 318 -44.59 28.35 -14.71
CA TYR A 318 -43.79 28.33 -15.96
C TYR A 318 -42.31 28.57 -15.67
N LEU A 319 -41.96 29.58 -14.88
CA LEU A 319 -40.57 29.85 -14.50
C LEU A 319 -39.94 28.69 -13.74
N PHE A 320 -40.66 28.09 -12.80
CA PHE A 320 -40.19 26.94 -12.04
C PHE A 320 -39.97 25.72 -12.95
N VAL A 321 -40.94 25.37 -13.79
CA VAL A 321 -40.86 24.23 -14.70
C VAL A 321 -39.76 24.41 -15.74
N VAL A 322 -39.57 25.62 -16.29
CA VAL A 322 -38.46 25.92 -17.21
C VAL A 322 -37.11 25.75 -16.52
N ALA A 323 -36.97 26.26 -15.29
CA ALA A 323 -35.74 26.10 -14.51
C ALA A 323 -35.47 24.63 -14.17
N ASP A 324 -36.50 23.88 -13.78
CA ASP A 324 -36.41 22.46 -13.43
C ASP A 324 -36.09 21.59 -14.65
N PHE A 325 -36.67 21.88 -15.82
CA PHE A 325 -36.30 21.19 -17.06
C PHE A 325 -34.86 21.47 -17.47
N LEU A 326 -34.39 22.72 -17.39
CA LEU A 326 -33.01 23.05 -17.73
C LEU A 326 -32.02 22.36 -16.78
N ALA A 327 -32.30 22.39 -15.47
CA ALA A 327 -31.50 21.70 -14.47
C ALA A 327 -31.54 20.17 -14.68
N GLY A 328 -32.74 19.61 -14.90
CA GLY A 328 -32.99 18.20 -15.13
C GLY A 328 -32.22 17.65 -16.32
N VAL A 329 -32.31 18.30 -17.49
CA VAL A 329 -31.57 17.91 -18.70
C VAL A 329 -30.06 17.88 -18.44
N LEU A 330 -29.49 18.92 -17.83
CA LEU A 330 -28.04 19.01 -17.57
C LEU A 330 -27.55 17.97 -16.55
N ILE A 331 -28.28 17.83 -15.44
CA ILE A 331 -27.94 16.89 -14.35
C ILE A 331 -28.10 15.45 -14.86
N PHE A 332 -29.22 15.13 -15.49
CA PHE A 332 -29.51 13.78 -15.98
C PHE A 332 -28.52 13.36 -17.08
N ALA A 333 -28.23 14.25 -18.05
CA ALA A 333 -27.23 13.97 -19.09
C ALA A 333 -25.84 13.71 -18.50
N THR A 334 -25.40 14.51 -17.52
CA THR A 334 -24.11 14.33 -16.85
C THR A 334 -24.06 13.00 -16.10
N ILE A 335 -25.13 12.65 -15.39
CA ILE A 335 -25.23 11.42 -14.61
C ILE A 335 -25.22 10.19 -15.51
N VAL A 336 -26.06 10.16 -16.55
CA VAL A 336 -26.13 9.04 -17.50
C VAL A 336 -24.81 8.88 -18.25
N GLY A 337 -24.18 9.98 -18.66
CA GLY A 337 -22.84 9.97 -19.28
C GLY A 337 -21.77 9.37 -18.36
N ASN A 338 -21.77 9.76 -17.08
CA ASN A 338 -20.85 9.22 -16.07
C ASN A 338 -21.08 7.72 -15.81
N ILE A 339 -22.35 7.29 -15.69
CA ILE A 339 -22.69 5.86 -15.54
C ILE A 339 -22.22 5.07 -16.78
N GLY A 340 -22.47 5.59 -17.99
CA GLY A 340 -22.03 4.97 -19.24
C GLY A 340 -20.51 4.81 -19.30
N SER A 341 -19.75 5.84 -18.91
CA SER A 341 -18.29 5.78 -18.81
C SER A 341 -17.82 4.72 -17.80
N MET A 342 -18.46 4.62 -16.64
CA MET A 342 -18.13 3.60 -15.63
C MET A 342 -18.40 2.17 -16.12
N ILE A 343 -19.51 1.94 -16.83
CA ILE A 343 -19.84 0.63 -17.41
C ILE A 343 -18.81 0.24 -18.47
N SER A 344 -18.39 1.18 -19.31
CA SER A 344 -17.33 0.96 -20.29
C SER A 344 -16.00 0.61 -19.61
N ASN A 345 -15.60 1.38 -18.58
CA ASN A 345 -14.39 1.16 -17.80
C ASN A 345 -14.35 -0.20 -17.10
N MET A 346 -15.50 -0.73 -16.66
CA MET A 346 -15.60 -2.05 -16.04
C MET A 346 -15.20 -3.20 -16.99
N ASN A 347 -15.43 -3.03 -18.29
CA ASN A 347 -15.17 -4.06 -19.29
C ASN A 347 -13.84 -3.89 -20.05
N VAL A 348 -13.00 -2.93 -19.66
CA VAL A 348 -11.75 -2.59 -20.38
C VAL A 348 -10.85 -3.80 -20.59
N ALA A 349 -10.60 -4.62 -19.57
CA ALA A 349 -9.71 -5.78 -19.71
C ALA A 349 -10.24 -6.81 -20.73
N ARG A 350 -11.56 -7.01 -20.78
CA ARG A 350 -12.21 -7.91 -21.74
C ARG A 350 -12.15 -7.34 -23.15
N VAL A 351 -12.43 -6.05 -23.29
CA VAL A 351 -12.37 -5.34 -24.58
C VAL A 351 -10.93 -5.34 -25.11
N ASP A 352 -9.94 -5.07 -24.27
CA ASP A 352 -8.52 -5.06 -24.68
C ASP A 352 -8.07 -6.44 -25.16
N PHE A 353 -8.45 -7.51 -24.46
CA PHE A 353 -8.17 -8.87 -24.89
C PHE A 353 -8.86 -9.23 -26.21
N GLN A 354 -10.14 -8.85 -26.37
CA GLN A 354 -10.89 -9.07 -27.61
C GLN A 354 -10.24 -8.31 -28.78
N ASN A 355 -9.85 -7.06 -28.58
CA ASN A 355 -9.14 -6.26 -29.59
C ASN A 355 -7.83 -6.92 -30.04
N ARG A 356 -7.04 -7.47 -29.11
CA ARG A 356 -5.81 -8.22 -29.46
C ARG A 356 -6.14 -9.48 -30.27
N MET A 357 -7.13 -10.26 -29.85
CA MET A 357 -7.55 -11.47 -30.56
C MET A 357 -8.06 -11.13 -31.97
N ASP A 358 -8.86 -10.08 -32.12
CA ASP A 358 -9.40 -9.67 -33.41
C ASP A 358 -8.31 -9.12 -34.34
N GLY A 359 -7.31 -8.41 -33.80
CA GLY A 359 -6.11 -8.03 -34.56
C GLY A 359 -5.35 -9.25 -35.11
N VAL A 360 -5.20 -10.32 -34.32
CA VAL A 360 -4.57 -11.57 -34.78
C VAL A 360 -5.43 -12.28 -35.84
N LYS A 361 -6.75 -12.32 -35.68
CA LYS A 361 -7.66 -12.86 -36.71
C LYS A 361 -7.53 -12.09 -38.02
N GLN A 362 -7.51 -10.76 -37.97
CA GLN A 362 -7.34 -9.90 -39.14
C GLN A 362 -5.99 -10.17 -39.84
N TYR A 363 -4.91 -10.32 -39.07
CA TYR A 363 -3.60 -10.70 -39.60
C TYR A 363 -3.63 -12.06 -40.31
N MET A 364 -4.24 -13.09 -39.71
CA MET A 364 -4.35 -14.42 -40.28
C MET A 364 -5.19 -14.44 -41.57
N ALA A 365 -6.29 -13.68 -41.60
CA ALA A 365 -7.11 -13.52 -42.78
C ALA A 365 -6.34 -12.84 -43.92
N PHE A 366 -5.60 -11.76 -43.62
CA PHE A 366 -4.78 -11.05 -44.59
C PHE A 366 -3.66 -11.93 -45.18
N ARG A 367 -3.01 -12.74 -44.33
CA ARG A 367 -1.94 -13.65 -44.76
C ARG A 367 -2.43 -15.00 -45.30
N ARG A 368 -3.76 -15.22 -45.37
CA ARG A 368 -4.38 -16.47 -45.83
C ARG A 368 -3.84 -17.72 -45.12
N VAL A 369 -3.75 -17.64 -43.80
CA VAL A 369 -3.33 -18.76 -42.95
C VAL A 369 -4.36 -19.90 -43.05
N SER A 370 -3.90 -21.16 -42.93
CA SER A 370 -4.79 -22.32 -42.96
C SER A 370 -5.81 -22.29 -41.82
N ARG A 371 -7.03 -22.78 -42.10
CA ARG A 371 -8.11 -22.83 -41.10
C ARG A 371 -7.75 -23.66 -39.87
N GLU A 372 -6.91 -24.68 -40.05
CA GLU A 372 -6.39 -25.49 -38.95
C GLU A 372 -5.49 -24.69 -37.99
N LEU A 373 -4.56 -23.89 -38.54
CA LEU A 373 -3.68 -23.05 -37.72
C LEU A 373 -4.46 -21.91 -37.06
N GLU A 374 -5.41 -21.30 -37.78
CA GLU A 374 -6.31 -20.30 -37.22
C GLU A 374 -7.11 -20.84 -36.02
N ALA A 375 -7.72 -22.02 -36.16
CA ALA A 375 -8.45 -22.67 -35.08
C ALA A 375 -7.56 -22.97 -33.87
N ARG A 376 -6.31 -23.39 -34.10
CA ARG A 376 -5.32 -23.63 -33.04
C ARG A 376 -4.95 -22.34 -32.29
N VAL A 377 -4.72 -21.24 -33.01
CA VAL A 377 -4.43 -19.93 -32.41
C VAL A 377 -5.62 -19.43 -31.58
N ILE A 378 -6.85 -19.49 -32.11
CA ILE A 378 -8.05 -19.06 -31.38
C ILE A 378 -8.25 -19.89 -30.09
N ARG A 379 -7.98 -21.20 -30.15
CA ARG A 379 -8.07 -22.08 -28.98
C ARG A 379 -7.03 -21.74 -27.91
N TRP A 380 -5.80 -21.41 -28.32
CA TRP A 380 -4.75 -20.92 -27.41
C TRP A 380 -5.15 -19.60 -26.73
N PHE A 381 -5.67 -18.63 -27.48
CA PHE A 381 -6.19 -17.37 -26.91
C PHE A 381 -7.33 -17.65 -25.93
N SER A 382 -8.30 -18.49 -26.31
CA SER A 382 -9.44 -18.86 -25.45
C SER A 382 -8.98 -19.50 -24.13
N TYR A 383 -7.98 -20.38 -24.17
CA TYR A 383 -7.39 -20.98 -22.98
C TYR A 383 -6.72 -19.94 -22.09
N THR A 384 -5.89 -19.08 -22.68
CA THR A 384 -5.15 -18.01 -21.97
C THR A 384 -6.10 -17.04 -21.25
N TRP A 385 -7.24 -16.72 -21.88
CA TRP A 385 -8.30 -15.91 -21.27
C TRP A 385 -9.00 -16.63 -20.10
N ALA A 386 -9.42 -17.87 -20.31
CA ALA A 386 -10.15 -18.65 -19.31
C ALA A 386 -9.33 -18.87 -18.02
N ASN A 387 -8.02 -19.08 -18.16
CA ASN A 387 -7.10 -19.29 -17.04
C ASN A 387 -6.55 -18.00 -16.43
N LYS A 388 -7.12 -16.82 -16.77
CA LYS A 388 -6.75 -15.50 -16.24
C LYS A 388 -5.27 -15.10 -16.44
N GLN A 389 -4.56 -15.78 -17.34
CA GLN A 389 -3.20 -15.43 -17.77
C GLN A 389 -3.18 -14.31 -18.83
N ALA A 390 -4.34 -13.76 -19.18
CA ALA A 390 -4.46 -12.58 -20.03
C ALA A 390 -4.09 -11.26 -19.31
N LEU A 391 -3.84 -11.31 -18.01
CA LEU A 391 -3.25 -10.19 -17.28
C LEU A 391 -1.76 -10.17 -17.61
N ASP A 392 -1.35 -9.14 -18.31
CA ASP A 392 0.05 -8.82 -18.53
C ASP A 392 0.68 -8.49 -17.16
N GLU A 393 1.27 -9.50 -16.51
CA GLU A 393 1.84 -9.39 -15.16
C GLU A 393 2.87 -8.25 -15.09
N GLU A 394 3.63 -8.05 -16.17
CA GLU A 394 4.60 -6.95 -16.27
C GLU A 394 3.91 -5.59 -16.21
N ARG A 395 2.82 -5.39 -16.96
CA ARG A 395 2.04 -4.13 -16.92
C ARG A 395 1.33 -3.91 -15.59
N VAL A 396 0.81 -4.96 -14.96
CA VAL A 396 0.13 -4.86 -13.66
C VAL A 396 1.14 -4.52 -12.56
N LEU A 397 2.31 -5.15 -12.57
CA LEU A 397 3.35 -4.94 -11.58
C LEU A 397 4.18 -3.69 -11.85
N ALA A 398 4.17 -3.12 -13.07
CA ALA A 398 4.95 -1.94 -13.44
C ALA A 398 4.71 -0.71 -12.54
N ALA A 399 3.49 -0.54 -12.01
CA ALA A 399 3.13 0.58 -11.15
C ALA A 399 3.68 0.47 -9.71
N LEU A 400 4.13 -0.73 -9.31
CA LEU A 400 4.65 -0.98 -7.96
C LEU A 400 6.13 -0.61 -7.88
N PRO A 401 6.65 -0.20 -6.70
CA PRO A 401 8.07 -0.15 -6.44
C PRO A 401 8.71 -1.53 -6.53
N ASP A 402 9.98 -1.61 -6.96
CA ASP A 402 10.66 -2.90 -7.20
C ASP A 402 10.72 -3.80 -5.97
N LYS A 403 10.79 -3.21 -4.76
CA LYS A 403 10.71 -3.96 -3.51
C LYS A 403 9.38 -4.72 -3.34
N LEU A 404 8.25 -4.08 -3.65
CA LEU A 404 6.93 -4.73 -3.56
C LEU A 404 6.72 -5.72 -4.70
N LYS A 405 7.23 -5.44 -5.90
CA LYS A 405 7.23 -6.42 -7.00
C LYS A 405 7.97 -7.68 -6.58
N ALA A 406 9.14 -7.52 -5.95
CA ALA A 406 9.93 -8.64 -5.49
C ALA A 406 9.21 -9.47 -4.43
N GLU A 407 8.62 -8.80 -3.43
CA GLU A 407 7.87 -9.48 -2.38
C GLU A 407 6.67 -10.29 -2.92
N ILE A 408 5.91 -9.71 -3.87
CA ILE A 408 4.81 -10.42 -4.54
C ILE A 408 5.34 -11.60 -5.33
N ALA A 409 6.39 -11.40 -6.14
CA ALA A 409 6.96 -12.46 -6.96
C ALA A 409 7.43 -13.63 -6.10
N ILE A 410 8.17 -13.36 -5.01
CA ILE A 410 8.63 -14.35 -4.03
C ILE A 410 7.41 -15.10 -3.46
N HIS A 411 6.40 -14.41 -2.97
CA HIS A 411 5.22 -15.07 -2.41
C HIS A 411 4.44 -15.94 -3.43
N VAL A 412 4.43 -15.58 -4.72
CA VAL A 412 3.66 -16.30 -5.74
C VAL A 412 4.46 -17.48 -6.33
N HIS A 413 5.79 -17.41 -6.37
CA HIS A 413 6.62 -18.37 -7.11
C HIS A 413 7.56 -19.21 -6.24
N LEU A 414 7.90 -18.75 -5.03
CA LEU A 414 8.89 -19.42 -4.16
C LEU A 414 8.48 -20.85 -3.82
N ASP A 415 7.20 -21.10 -3.51
CA ASP A 415 6.71 -22.44 -3.18
C ASP A 415 6.88 -23.43 -4.34
N THR A 416 6.69 -22.97 -5.59
CA THR A 416 6.90 -23.80 -6.77
C THR A 416 8.38 -24.11 -6.97
N LEU A 417 9.24 -23.10 -6.82
CA LEU A 417 10.69 -23.25 -6.95
C LEU A 417 11.28 -24.15 -5.85
N ARG A 418 10.80 -24.06 -4.61
CA ARG A 418 11.26 -24.89 -3.50
C ARG A 418 10.93 -26.37 -3.68
N GLN A 419 9.84 -26.68 -4.37
CA GLN A 419 9.48 -28.07 -4.71
C GLN A 419 10.41 -28.67 -5.78
N VAL A 420 11.17 -27.84 -6.49
CA VAL A 420 12.09 -28.30 -7.53
C VAL A 420 13.30 -28.97 -6.91
N ARG A 421 13.50 -30.25 -7.22
CA ARG A 421 14.59 -31.07 -6.67
C ARG A 421 15.99 -30.50 -6.86
N ILE A 422 16.21 -29.70 -7.91
CA ILE A 422 17.53 -29.13 -8.22
C ILE A 422 17.86 -27.91 -7.35
N PHE A 423 16.84 -27.27 -6.76
CA PHE A 423 16.98 -26.06 -5.96
C PHE A 423 16.58 -26.26 -4.48
N GLN A 424 16.32 -27.50 -4.05
CA GLN A 424 15.95 -27.83 -2.67
C GLN A 424 17.08 -27.56 -1.67
N ASP A 425 18.33 -27.79 -2.09
CA ASP A 425 19.53 -27.62 -1.26
C ASP A 425 20.20 -26.25 -1.49
N CYS A 426 19.55 -25.35 -2.23
CA CYS A 426 20.07 -24.02 -2.49
C CYS A 426 19.70 -23.05 -1.36
N GLU A 427 20.56 -22.06 -1.15
CA GLU A 427 20.28 -20.98 -0.22
C GLU A 427 19.02 -20.19 -0.62
N PRO A 428 18.19 -19.74 0.34
CA PRO A 428 16.97 -18.98 0.04
C PRO A 428 17.23 -17.70 -0.78
N GLY A 429 18.38 -17.05 -0.59
CA GLY A 429 18.75 -15.84 -1.34
C GLY A 429 18.82 -16.07 -2.86
N LEU A 430 19.36 -17.23 -3.28
CA LEU A 430 19.40 -17.60 -4.70
C LEU A 430 17.98 -17.81 -5.24
N LEU A 431 17.13 -18.51 -4.49
CA LEU A 431 15.76 -18.78 -4.92
C LEU A 431 14.99 -17.49 -5.18
N GLU A 432 15.15 -16.50 -4.32
CA GLU A 432 14.49 -15.20 -4.47
C GLU A 432 14.99 -14.44 -5.70
N GLU A 433 16.30 -14.42 -5.94
CA GLU A 433 16.83 -13.78 -7.14
C GLU A 433 16.33 -14.47 -8.42
N LEU A 434 16.28 -15.81 -8.42
CA LEU A 434 15.76 -16.59 -9.54
C LEU A 434 14.28 -16.31 -9.80
N VAL A 435 13.45 -16.19 -8.76
CA VAL A 435 12.03 -15.87 -8.87
C VAL A 435 11.80 -14.60 -9.70
N LEU A 436 12.62 -13.57 -9.50
CA LEU A 436 12.48 -12.28 -10.20
C LEU A 436 12.81 -12.38 -11.70
N LYS A 437 13.56 -13.40 -12.11
CA LYS A 437 13.98 -13.62 -13.49
C LYS A 437 13.13 -14.67 -14.22
N LEU A 438 12.22 -15.35 -13.52
CA LEU A 438 11.33 -16.35 -14.14
C LEU A 438 10.29 -15.69 -15.04
N ARG A 439 10.06 -16.28 -16.21
CA ARG A 439 9.00 -15.88 -17.15
C ARG A 439 8.02 -16.99 -17.37
N LEU A 440 6.72 -16.72 -17.21
CA LEU A 440 5.68 -17.70 -17.47
C LEU A 440 5.43 -17.87 -18.97
N GLN A 441 5.47 -19.10 -19.48
CA GLN A 441 5.16 -19.46 -20.87
C GLN A 441 4.11 -20.58 -20.91
N VAL A 442 3.15 -20.46 -21.83
CA VAL A 442 2.03 -21.41 -21.97
C VAL A 442 2.13 -22.16 -23.29
N PHE A 443 2.15 -23.49 -23.22
CA PHE A 443 2.22 -24.37 -24.38
C PHE A 443 0.90 -25.12 -24.60
N SER A 444 0.54 -25.33 -25.88
CA SER A 444 -0.69 -26.05 -26.25
C SER A 444 -0.46 -27.57 -26.29
N PRO A 445 -1.54 -28.39 -26.23
CA PRO A 445 -1.43 -29.84 -26.42
C PRO A 445 -0.76 -30.20 -27.75
N GLY A 446 0.24 -31.08 -27.71
CA GLY A 446 0.99 -31.53 -28.88
C GLY A 446 2.16 -30.61 -29.29
N ASP A 447 2.32 -29.45 -28.64
CA ASP A 447 3.43 -28.54 -28.93
C ASP A 447 4.76 -29.16 -28.47
N TYR A 448 5.78 -29.07 -29.32
CA TYR A 448 7.15 -29.39 -28.94
C TYR A 448 7.78 -28.15 -28.29
N ILE A 449 8.17 -28.27 -27.02
CA ILE A 449 8.86 -27.22 -26.29
C ILE A 449 10.30 -27.13 -26.77
N CYS A 450 10.94 -28.28 -26.97
CA CYS A 450 12.26 -28.37 -27.58
C CYS A 450 12.39 -29.65 -28.39
N ARG A 451 13.19 -29.60 -29.45
CA ARG A 451 13.57 -30.79 -30.23
C ARG A 451 15.03 -31.12 -30.00
N LYS A 452 15.36 -32.40 -30.09
CA LYS A 452 16.74 -32.89 -30.04
C LYS A 452 17.56 -32.20 -31.12
N GLY A 453 18.71 -31.66 -30.73
CA GLY A 453 19.60 -30.92 -31.63
C GLY A 453 19.35 -29.40 -31.68
N ASP A 454 18.22 -28.88 -31.19
CA ASP A 454 18.00 -27.42 -31.11
C ASP A 454 19.00 -26.77 -30.15
N VAL A 455 19.30 -25.48 -30.33
CA VAL A 455 20.19 -24.75 -29.43
C VAL A 455 19.44 -24.40 -28.14
N GLY A 456 19.94 -24.86 -26.98
CA GLY A 456 19.26 -24.74 -25.69
C GLY A 456 19.64 -23.48 -24.91
N ARG A 457 18.95 -22.36 -25.13
CA ARG A 457 19.26 -21.08 -24.46
C ARG A 457 18.58 -20.88 -23.09
N GLU A 458 17.66 -21.75 -22.74
CA GLU A 458 16.74 -21.58 -21.63
C GLU A 458 16.54 -22.92 -20.92
N MET A 459 16.17 -22.90 -19.64
CA MET A 459 15.66 -24.07 -18.92
C MET A 459 14.21 -23.84 -18.55
N TYR A 460 13.47 -24.94 -18.36
CA TYR A 460 12.05 -24.88 -18.06
C TYR A 460 11.74 -25.65 -16.78
N ILE A 461 10.85 -25.08 -15.97
CA ILE A 461 10.30 -25.66 -14.76
C ILE A 461 8.81 -25.85 -14.97
N VAL A 462 8.30 -27.06 -14.77
CA VAL A 462 6.88 -27.35 -14.96
C VAL A 462 6.09 -26.82 -13.76
N LYS A 463 5.31 -25.76 -13.96
CA LYS A 463 4.40 -25.22 -12.94
C LYS A 463 3.09 -26.02 -12.92
N ARG A 464 2.47 -26.19 -14.09
CA ARG A 464 1.22 -26.97 -14.27
C ARG A 464 1.25 -27.69 -15.61
N GLY A 465 0.56 -28.82 -15.67
CA GLY A 465 0.47 -29.64 -16.88
C GLY A 465 1.36 -30.89 -16.80
N ARG A 466 1.42 -31.61 -17.94
CA ARG A 466 2.25 -32.80 -18.09
C ARG A 466 2.94 -32.75 -19.44
N LEU A 467 4.23 -33.07 -19.43
CA LEU A 467 5.06 -33.15 -20.61
C LEU A 467 5.53 -34.59 -20.81
N THR A 468 5.76 -34.96 -22.05
CA THR A 468 6.35 -36.26 -22.42
C THR A 468 7.64 -36.04 -23.16
N VAL A 469 8.70 -36.72 -22.71
CA VAL A 469 9.94 -36.86 -23.45
C VAL A 469 9.72 -37.96 -24.48
N VAL A 470 9.80 -37.62 -25.77
CA VAL A 470 9.57 -38.55 -26.88
C VAL A 470 10.88 -38.88 -27.57
N ALA A 471 11.03 -40.11 -28.04
CA ALA A 471 12.20 -40.47 -28.85
C ALA A 471 12.11 -39.82 -30.25
N ASP A 472 13.12 -40.08 -31.08
CA ASP A 472 13.25 -39.49 -32.41
C ASP A 472 12.12 -39.92 -33.37
N ASP A 473 11.40 -40.99 -33.05
CA ASP A 473 10.21 -41.46 -33.79
C ASP A 473 8.93 -40.64 -33.50
N GLY A 474 8.96 -39.76 -32.49
CA GLY A 474 7.84 -38.94 -32.05
C GLY A 474 6.65 -39.72 -31.46
N ARG A 475 6.79 -41.04 -31.26
CA ARG A 475 5.73 -41.95 -30.78
C ARG A 475 6.08 -42.62 -29.47
N THR A 476 7.33 -43.08 -29.32
CA THR A 476 7.77 -43.73 -28.08
C THR A 476 7.99 -42.69 -26.99
N VAL A 477 7.33 -42.89 -25.85
CA VAL A 477 7.46 -42.02 -24.67
C VAL A 477 8.54 -42.60 -23.76
N LEU A 478 9.61 -41.84 -23.57
CA LEU A 478 10.75 -42.22 -22.72
C LEU A 478 10.49 -41.88 -21.26
N ALA A 479 9.86 -40.72 -21.00
CA ALA A 479 9.54 -40.26 -19.66
C ALA A 479 8.35 -39.27 -19.69
N THR A 480 7.64 -39.17 -18.57
CA THR A 480 6.60 -38.15 -18.36
C THR A 480 7.03 -37.22 -17.23
N LEU A 481 7.06 -35.92 -17.50
CA LEU A 481 7.40 -34.86 -16.55
C LEU A 481 6.11 -34.22 -16.01
N GLY A 482 6.00 -34.15 -14.69
CA GLY A 482 4.89 -33.50 -13.99
C GLY A 482 5.31 -32.17 -13.36
N ALA A 483 4.39 -31.54 -12.63
CA ALA A 483 4.68 -30.32 -11.86
C ALA A 483 5.90 -30.50 -10.93
N GLY A 484 6.73 -29.46 -10.82
CA GLY A 484 7.99 -29.47 -10.05
C GLY A 484 9.17 -30.13 -10.75
N SER A 485 8.96 -30.72 -11.93
CA SER A 485 10.03 -31.27 -12.76
C SER A 485 10.75 -30.17 -13.53
N VAL A 486 12.05 -30.36 -13.77
CA VAL A 486 12.91 -29.45 -14.55
C VAL A 486 13.39 -30.18 -15.78
N PHE A 487 13.53 -29.46 -16.88
CA PHE A 487 14.20 -29.96 -18.07
C PHE A 487 14.92 -28.83 -18.81
N GLY A 488 15.94 -29.22 -19.58
CA GLY A 488 16.76 -28.29 -20.34
C GLY A 488 17.90 -27.65 -19.54
N GLU A 489 18.09 -28.08 -18.29
CA GLU A 489 19.17 -27.69 -17.38
C GLU A 489 20.55 -27.96 -17.96
N VAL A 490 20.73 -29.09 -18.65
CA VAL A 490 22.04 -29.52 -19.18
C VAL A 490 22.56 -28.58 -20.28
N SER A 491 21.69 -28.02 -21.13
CA SER A 491 22.11 -27.10 -22.20
C SER A 491 22.49 -25.71 -21.65
N VAL A 492 21.95 -25.35 -20.49
CA VAL A 492 22.20 -24.05 -19.87
C VAL A 492 23.52 -24.04 -19.09
N LEU A 493 23.90 -25.20 -18.55
CA LEU A 493 25.17 -25.40 -17.85
C LEU A 493 26.30 -25.62 -18.86
N ASP A 494 27.29 -24.71 -18.89
CA ASP A 494 28.50 -24.84 -19.72
C ASP A 494 29.44 -25.91 -19.16
N ILE A 495 29.02 -27.17 -19.24
CA ILE A 495 29.80 -28.32 -18.77
C ILE A 495 30.85 -28.67 -19.83
N ALA A 496 32.12 -28.64 -19.44
CA ALA A 496 33.23 -29.04 -20.30
C ALA A 496 33.14 -30.52 -20.68
N GLY A 497 33.49 -30.88 -21.92
CA GLY A 497 33.40 -32.27 -22.39
C GLY A 497 31.98 -32.77 -22.68
N ASN A 498 30.98 -31.88 -22.69
CA ASN A 498 29.65 -32.23 -23.20
C ASN A 498 29.70 -32.48 -24.72
N LYS A 499 29.50 -33.73 -25.15
CA LYS A 499 29.51 -34.13 -26.57
C LYS A 499 28.47 -33.42 -27.42
N THR A 500 27.37 -32.97 -26.80
CA THR A 500 26.28 -32.25 -27.47
C THR A 500 26.44 -30.73 -27.41
N GLY A 501 27.40 -30.22 -26.64
CA GLY A 501 27.58 -28.80 -26.39
C GLY A 501 26.29 -28.13 -25.90
N ASN A 502 25.94 -26.99 -26.49
CA ASN A 502 24.73 -26.24 -26.15
C ASN A 502 23.49 -26.70 -26.96
N ARG A 503 23.41 -27.99 -27.32
CA ARG A 503 22.25 -28.56 -28.02
C ARG A 503 21.36 -29.34 -27.06
N ARG A 504 20.06 -29.41 -27.38
CA ARG A 504 19.06 -30.18 -26.64
C ARG A 504 19.29 -31.67 -26.87
N THR A 505 19.20 -32.46 -25.81
CA THR A 505 19.45 -33.91 -25.83
C THR A 505 18.23 -34.75 -26.18
N ALA A 506 17.03 -34.21 -25.99
CA ALA A 506 15.77 -34.94 -26.18
C ALA A 506 14.64 -34.06 -26.74
N ASN A 507 13.64 -34.70 -27.34
CA ASN A 507 12.40 -34.05 -27.76
C ASN A 507 11.42 -34.01 -26.58
N VAL A 508 10.92 -32.82 -26.24
CA VAL A 508 9.93 -32.66 -25.16
C VAL A 508 8.66 -32.08 -25.75
N ARG A 509 7.54 -32.78 -25.55
CA ARG A 509 6.22 -32.41 -26.07
C ARG A 509 5.22 -32.23 -24.93
N SER A 510 4.35 -31.23 -25.04
CA SER A 510 3.24 -31.05 -24.10
C SER A 510 2.11 -32.04 -24.38
N LEU A 511 1.60 -32.74 -23.36
CA LEU A 511 0.43 -33.61 -23.51
C LEU A 511 -0.87 -32.81 -23.54
N GLY A 512 -0.96 -31.79 -22.69
CA GLY A 512 -2.11 -30.90 -22.56
C GLY A 512 -1.69 -29.45 -22.67
N TYR A 513 -2.51 -28.55 -22.15
CA TYR A 513 -2.01 -27.21 -21.86
C TYR A 513 -1.07 -27.25 -20.66
N SER A 514 0.12 -26.67 -20.81
CA SER A 514 1.14 -26.67 -19.78
C SER A 514 1.67 -25.26 -19.54
N ASP A 515 1.79 -24.92 -18.26
CA ASP A 515 2.37 -23.67 -17.78
C ASP A 515 3.80 -23.96 -17.34
N LEU A 516 4.77 -23.35 -18.01
CA LEU A 516 6.19 -23.52 -17.73
C LEU A 516 6.79 -22.20 -17.28
N PHE A 517 7.61 -22.23 -16.24
CA PHE A 517 8.53 -21.13 -15.98
C PHE A 517 9.77 -21.33 -16.83
N CYS A 518 10.10 -20.31 -17.61
CA CYS A 518 11.31 -20.22 -18.40
C CYS A 518 12.34 -19.37 -17.64
N LEU A 519 13.56 -19.89 -17.53
CA LEU A 519 14.73 -19.17 -17.04
C LEU A 519 15.80 -19.17 -18.13
N SER A 520 16.28 -17.97 -18.49
CA SER A 520 17.31 -17.85 -19.53
C SER A 520 18.70 -18.21 -18.99
N LYS A 521 19.58 -18.67 -19.87
CA LYS A 521 20.95 -18.99 -19.52
C LYS A 521 21.68 -17.82 -18.87
N ARG A 522 21.58 -16.63 -19.46
CA ARG A 522 22.24 -15.43 -18.94
C ARG A 522 21.77 -15.12 -17.52
N ASP A 523 20.47 -15.16 -17.31
CA ASP A 523 19.85 -14.78 -16.04
C ASP A 523 20.19 -15.78 -14.92
N LEU A 524 20.27 -17.08 -15.25
CA LEU A 524 20.77 -18.11 -14.32
C LEU A 524 22.24 -17.89 -13.96
N TRP A 525 23.11 -17.66 -14.96
CA TRP A 525 24.54 -17.49 -14.72
C TRP A 525 24.88 -16.22 -13.94
N GLU A 526 24.12 -15.15 -14.16
CA GLU A 526 24.22 -13.93 -13.37
C GLU A 526 23.86 -14.20 -11.91
N ALA A 527 22.78 -14.93 -11.63
CA ALA A 527 22.41 -15.29 -10.26
C ALA A 527 23.45 -16.24 -9.63
N LEU A 528 23.91 -17.26 -10.36
CA LEU A 528 24.90 -18.22 -9.87
C LEU A 528 26.30 -17.61 -9.64
N PHE A 529 26.58 -16.40 -10.13
CA PHE A 529 27.84 -15.71 -9.88
C PHE A 529 28.04 -15.40 -8.39
N ASP A 530 26.97 -14.98 -7.72
CA ASP A 530 26.99 -14.62 -6.29
C ASP A 530 26.86 -15.85 -5.37
N TYR A 531 26.43 -17.01 -5.89
CA TYR A 531 26.23 -18.25 -5.14
C TYR A 531 27.06 -19.43 -5.68
N PRO A 532 28.38 -19.48 -5.39
CA PRO A 532 29.30 -20.47 -5.96
C PRO A 532 29.03 -21.91 -5.51
N GLU A 533 28.56 -22.14 -4.29
CA GLU A 533 28.21 -23.48 -3.81
C GLU A 533 27.02 -24.06 -4.57
N ALA A 534 25.98 -23.24 -4.78
CA ALA A 534 24.82 -23.64 -5.56
C ALA A 534 25.20 -23.91 -7.02
N LYS A 535 26.10 -23.10 -7.60
CA LYS A 535 26.67 -23.36 -8.93
C LYS A 535 27.36 -24.71 -9.00
N HIS A 536 28.18 -25.06 -8.02
CA HIS A 536 28.86 -26.36 -7.97
C HIS A 536 27.87 -27.53 -7.91
N SER A 537 26.88 -27.46 -7.01
CA SER A 537 25.82 -28.48 -6.89
C SER A 537 25.03 -28.66 -8.20
N LEU A 538 24.68 -27.54 -8.85
CA LEU A 538 23.97 -27.55 -10.14
C LEU A 538 24.82 -28.19 -11.25
N MET A 539 26.11 -27.85 -11.31
CA MET A 539 27.06 -28.41 -12.27
C MET A 539 27.29 -29.90 -12.04
N GLU A 540 27.48 -30.34 -10.78
CA GLU A 540 27.66 -31.75 -10.44
C GLU A 540 26.46 -32.58 -10.88
N ARG A 541 25.25 -32.09 -10.61
CA ARG A 541 24.01 -32.77 -11.00
C ARG A 541 23.83 -32.82 -12.51
N GLY A 542 24.19 -31.75 -13.22
CA GLY A 542 24.26 -31.75 -14.68
C GLY A 542 25.27 -32.77 -15.22
N CYS A 543 26.42 -32.93 -14.57
CA CYS A 543 27.41 -33.95 -14.93
C CYS A 543 26.89 -35.37 -14.69
N GLN A 544 26.23 -35.62 -13.55
CA GLN A 544 25.61 -36.92 -13.25
C GLN A 544 24.57 -37.32 -14.32
N LEU A 545 23.76 -36.37 -14.77
CA LEU A 545 22.81 -36.58 -15.86
C LEU A 545 23.50 -36.89 -17.19
N LEU A 546 24.51 -36.10 -17.57
CA LEU A 546 25.30 -36.36 -18.79
C LEU A 546 26.02 -37.72 -18.77
N ARG A 547 26.54 -38.11 -17.61
CA ARG A 547 27.23 -39.40 -17.41
C ARG A 547 26.25 -40.57 -17.48
N LYS A 548 25.05 -40.44 -16.90
CA LYS A 548 23.97 -41.43 -17.00
C LYS A 548 23.51 -41.64 -18.45
N ASP A 549 23.47 -40.57 -19.23
CA ASP A 549 23.04 -40.61 -20.64
C ASP A 549 24.19 -40.97 -21.61
N GLY A 550 25.43 -41.16 -21.10
CA GLY A 550 26.62 -41.49 -21.92
C GLY A 550 27.13 -40.33 -22.80
N LEU A 551 26.65 -39.11 -22.54
CA LEU A 551 26.90 -37.90 -23.31
C LEU A 551 28.09 -37.06 -22.80
N LEU A 552 28.69 -37.46 -21.67
CA LEU A 552 29.92 -36.86 -21.16
C LEU A 552 31.15 -37.53 -21.79
N ASP A 553 32.11 -36.73 -22.25
CA ASP A 553 33.46 -37.19 -22.55
C ASP A 553 34.33 -37.02 -21.30
N GLU A 554 34.60 -38.12 -20.60
CA GLU A 554 35.39 -38.15 -19.37
C GLU A 554 36.81 -37.62 -19.57
N GLN A 555 37.43 -37.81 -20.75
CA GLN A 555 38.79 -37.34 -21.03
C GLN A 555 38.82 -35.82 -21.23
N ALA A 556 37.83 -35.29 -21.97
CA ALA A 556 37.70 -33.85 -22.14
C ALA A 556 37.30 -33.15 -20.82
N PHE A 557 36.44 -33.78 -20.01
CA PHE A 557 36.04 -33.28 -18.70
C PHE A 557 37.23 -33.22 -17.73
N THR A 558 37.99 -34.31 -17.59
CA THR A 558 39.19 -34.34 -16.74
C THR A 558 40.26 -33.36 -17.21
N LYS A 559 40.47 -33.22 -18.52
CA LYS A 559 41.42 -32.23 -19.07
C LYS A 559 41.00 -30.79 -18.72
N ALA A 560 39.72 -30.46 -18.86
CA ALA A 560 39.21 -29.14 -18.50
C ALA A 560 39.28 -28.87 -17.00
N GLN A 561 39.07 -29.90 -16.17
CA GLN A 561 39.21 -29.79 -14.72
C GLN A 561 40.67 -29.52 -14.31
N VAL A 562 41.63 -30.24 -14.91
CA VAL A 562 43.07 -30.01 -14.71
C VAL A 562 43.49 -28.64 -15.21
N GLU A 563 42.93 -28.16 -16.33
CA GLU A 563 43.19 -26.81 -16.83
C GLU A 563 42.66 -25.73 -15.88
N HIS A 564 41.48 -25.96 -15.29
CA HIS A 564 40.89 -25.06 -14.29
C HIS A 564 41.74 -25.01 -13.02
N GLU A 565 42.17 -26.15 -12.49
CA GLU A 565 43.08 -26.24 -11.33
C GLU A 565 44.42 -25.54 -11.60
N ASN A 566 45.00 -25.73 -12.80
CA ASN A 566 46.21 -25.02 -13.18
C ASN A 566 46.01 -23.50 -13.31
N LEU A 567 44.81 -23.06 -13.68
CA LEU A 567 44.48 -21.64 -13.77
C LEU A 567 44.34 -21.02 -12.37
N THR A 568 43.65 -21.72 -11.46
CA THR A 568 43.52 -21.28 -10.05
C THR A 568 44.89 -21.20 -9.37
N ASP A 569 45.76 -22.18 -9.59
CA ASP A 569 47.14 -22.15 -9.06
C ASP A 569 47.95 -20.97 -9.60
N LYS A 570 47.76 -20.62 -10.87
CA LYS A 570 48.43 -19.44 -11.46
C LYS A 570 47.90 -18.14 -10.86
N VAL A 571 46.60 -18.03 -10.61
CA VAL A 571 45.99 -16.87 -9.96
C VAL A 571 46.51 -16.73 -8.53
N GLU A 572 46.54 -17.82 -7.76
CA GLU A 572 47.06 -17.81 -6.38
C GLU A 572 48.55 -17.42 -6.33
N ARG A 573 49.36 -17.90 -7.29
CA ARG A 573 50.76 -17.45 -7.43
C ARG A 573 50.86 -15.96 -7.77
N LEU A 574 50.00 -15.45 -8.64
CA LEU A 574 49.95 -14.02 -8.96
C LEU A 574 49.56 -13.19 -7.74
N GLU A 575 48.55 -13.60 -6.97
CA GLU A 575 48.17 -12.93 -5.73
C GLU A 575 49.32 -12.91 -4.71
N ASN A 576 49.99 -14.04 -4.49
CA ASN A 576 51.14 -14.13 -3.62
C ASN A 576 52.32 -13.25 -4.08
N THR A 577 52.56 -13.13 -5.39
CA THR A 577 53.59 -12.21 -5.90
C THR A 577 53.19 -10.75 -5.74
N LEU A 578 51.91 -10.42 -5.92
CA LEU A 578 51.37 -9.09 -5.69
C LEU A 578 51.51 -8.67 -4.22
N GLU A 579 51.16 -9.55 -3.28
CA GLU A 579 51.34 -9.29 -1.84
C GLU A 579 52.82 -9.08 -1.47
N ASN A 580 53.72 -9.87 -2.06
CA ASN A 580 55.16 -9.68 -1.90
C ASN A 580 55.66 -8.35 -2.47
N LEU A 581 55.20 -7.95 -3.66
CA LEU A 581 55.53 -6.66 -4.25
C LEU A 581 54.99 -5.51 -3.41
N GLN A 582 53.76 -5.61 -2.91
CA GLN A 582 53.15 -4.61 -2.04
C GLN A 582 53.96 -4.43 -0.75
N THR A 583 54.45 -5.55 -0.18
CA THR A 583 55.32 -5.53 1.00
C THR A 583 56.67 -4.87 0.69
N ARG A 584 57.27 -5.13 -0.48
CA ARG A 584 58.52 -4.48 -0.92
C ARG A 584 58.33 -2.99 -1.18
N PHE A 585 57.22 -2.58 -1.79
CA PHE A 585 56.89 -1.16 -1.99
C PHE A 585 56.72 -0.43 -0.66
N ALA A 586 56.03 -1.04 0.32
CA ALA A 586 55.91 -0.47 1.65
C ALA A 586 57.29 -0.27 2.33
N ARG A 587 58.21 -1.23 2.15
CA ARG A 587 59.58 -1.14 2.67
C ARG A 587 60.39 -0.03 1.98
N LEU A 588 60.31 0.09 0.65
CA LEU A 588 60.98 1.15 -0.11
C LEU A 588 60.45 2.54 0.24
N LEU A 589 59.14 2.69 0.46
CA LEU A 589 58.56 3.97 0.92
C LEU A 589 59.05 4.35 2.33
N ALA A 590 59.18 3.37 3.23
CA ALA A 590 59.78 3.59 4.55
C ALA A 590 61.26 4.00 4.45
N GLU A 591 62.00 3.42 3.50
CA GLU A 591 63.41 3.73 3.29
C GLU A 591 63.62 5.12 2.64
N CYS A 592 62.82 5.46 1.63
CA CYS A 592 62.80 6.79 1.02
C CYS A 592 62.46 7.89 2.04
N SER A 593 61.42 7.67 2.87
CA SER A 593 61.07 8.64 3.92
C SER A 593 62.17 8.80 4.98
N SER A 594 62.87 7.71 5.33
CA SER A 594 64.05 7.75 6.19
C SER A 594 65.22 8.53 5.57
N GLN A 595 65.51 8.32 4.29
CA GLN A 595 66.55 9.08 3.59
C GLN A 595 66.18 10.56 3.46
N GLN A 596 64.94 10.88 3.12
CA GLN A 596 64.45 12.25 3.02
C GLN A 596 64.55 12.97 4.39
N ALA A 597 64.27 12.28 5.50
CA ALA A 597 64.47 12.82 6.84
C ALA A 597 65.96 13.08 7.15
N LYS A 598 66.86 12.17 6.78
CA LYS A 598 68.32 12.35 6.96
C LYS A 598 68.86 13.53 6.12
N VAL A 599 68.39 13.69 4.89
CA VAL A 599 68.77 14.82 4.03
C VAL A 599 68.25 16.14 4.62
N LYS A 600 66.98 16.19 5.07
CA LYS A 600 66.42 17.37 5.76
C LYS A 600 67.23 17.74 7.01
N GLN A 601 67.67 16.77 7.81
CA GLN A 601 68.53 17.00 8.98
C GLN A 601 69.92 17.53 8.60
N ARG A 602 70.50 17.07 7.49
CA ARG A 602 71.77 17.60 6.98
C ARG A 602 71.61 19.03 6.47
N LEU A 603 70.52 19.31 5.75
CA LEU A 603 70.21 20.65 5.23
C LEU A 603 70.07 21.66 6.38
N THR A 604 69.30 21.32 7.42
CA THR A 604 69.13 22.17 8.61
C THR A 604 70.45 22.39 9.36
N ARG A 605 71.34 21.38 9.45
CA ARG A 605 72.69 21.59 10.02
C ARG A 605 73.54 22.55 9.19
N VAL A 606 73.50 22.45 7.87
CA VAL A 606 74.22 23.36 6.97
C VAL A 606 73.65 24.77 7.04
N GLU A 607 72.32 24.92 7.08
CA GLU A 607 71.67 26.22 7.29
C GLU A 607 72.08 26.85 8.62
N GLN A 608 72.14 26.08 9.71
CA GLN A 608 72.62 26.58 11.01
C GLN A 608 74.11 26.96 10.98
N GLN A 609 74.96 26.23 10.26
CA GLN A 609 76.37 26.61 10.10
C GLN A 609 76.53 27.88 9.25
N THR A 610 75.72 28.04 8.21
CA THR A 610 75.67 29.24 7.36
C THR A 610 75.14 30.44 8.14
N LEU A 611 74.10 30.26 8.96
CA LEU A 611 73.58 31.30 9.84
C LEU A 611 74.63 31.74 10.87
N ARG A 612 75.35 30.79 11.49
CA ARG A 612 76.46 31.10 12.41
C ARG A 612 77.63 31.79 11.72
N SER A 613 77.92 31.48 10.45
CA SER A 613 78.98 32.15 9.69
C SER A 613 78.57 33.56 9.25
N VAL A 614 77.28 33.78 8.94
CA VAL A 614 76.70 35.11 8.70
C VAL A 614 76.65 35.94 9.97
N GLU A 615 76.31 35.36 11.12
CA GLU A 615 76.36 36.02 12.43
C GLU A 615 77.79 36.40 12.83
N ARG A 616 78.79 35.53 12.57
CA ARG A 616 80.21 35.87 12.76
C ARG A 616 80.66 37.00 11.85
N ARG A 617 80.21 37.05 10.59
CA ARG A 617 80.49 38.16 9.67
C ARG A 617 79.81 39.46 10.12
N ARG A 618 78.59 39.40 10.67
CA ARG A 618 77.90 40.56 11.27
C ARG A 618 78.55 41.05 12.57
N ALA A 619 79.19 40.17 13.34
CA ALA A 619 79.93 40.55 14.55
C ALA A 619 81.27 41.24 14.25
N THR A 620 81.85 41.03 13.06
CA THR A 620 83.10 41.68 12.62
C THR A 620 82.91 43.03 11.93
N THR A 621 81.68 43.39 11.56
CA THR A 621 81.34 44.69 10.97
C THR A 621 80.34 45.42 11.86
N GLY A 622 80.83 45.95 12.98
CA GLY A 622 80.12 46.99 13.73
C GLY A 622 80.33 48.36 13.09
N GLY A 623 79.23 49.12 12.88
CA GLY A 623 79.30 50.57 12.69
C GLY A 623 78.27 51.20 11.74
N SER A 624 77.09 51.52 12.26
CA SER A 624 76.15 52.61 11.89
C SER A 624 75.53 52.73 10.48
N SER A 625 74.22 52.42 10.39
CA SER A 625 73.22 53.37 9.86
C SER A 625 71.80 53.00 10.32
N SER A 626 71.00 54.02 10.59
CA SER A 626 69.73 54.03 11.29
C SER A 626 68.54 53.48 10.47
N GLN A 627 67.63 52.82 11.19
CA GLN A 627 66.17 52.72 11.01
C GLN A 627 65.56 52.61 9.60
N GLU A 628 64.96 51.44 9.34
CA GLU A 628 63.57 51.42 8.87
C GLU A 628 62.82 50.25 9.49
N SER A 629 61.73 50.59 10.18
CA SER A 629 60.76 49.67 10.75
C SER A 629 59.67 49.41 9.71
N GLY A 630 59.61 48.19 9.19
CA GLY A 630 58.52 47.71 8.35
C GLY A 630 58.39 46.21 8.50
N GLY A 631 57.60 45.77 9.49
CA GLY A 631 57.31 44.37 9.71
C GLY A 631 56.49 43.80 8.56
N GLU A 632 57.11 42.99 7.72
CA GLU A 632 56.41 41.96 6.96
C GLU A 632 56.58 40.63 7.69
N ASN A 633 55.45 40.13 8.20
CA ASN A 633 55.26 38.77 8.67
C ASN A 633 55.74 37.78 7.59
N PHE A 634 56.99 37.31 7.68
CA PHE A 634 57.36 36.09 6.98
C PHE A 634 56.79 34.91 7.76
N ARG A 635 55.53 34.63 7.42
CA ARG A 635 54.76 33.44 7.73
C ARG A 635 55.72 32.24 7.71
N LEU A 636 56.11 31.74 8.89
CA LEU A 636 56.50 30.34 9.07
C LEU A 636 55.28 29.53 8.63
N VAL A 637 55.23 29.22 7.33
CA VAL A 637 54.28 28.26 6.81
C VAL A 637 54.69 26.95 7.46
N LYS A 638 53.95 26.66 8.51
CA LYS A 638 53.84 25.39 9.21
C LYS A 638 53.30 24.35 8.20
N THR A 639 54.11 23.99 7.21
CA THR A 639 53.91 22.82 6.33
C THR A 639 54.26 21.52 7.05
N GLU A 640 54.55 21.56 8.36
CA GLU A 640 54.85 20.39 9.18
C GLU A 640 53.62 19.53 9.52
N ASP A 641 52.40 20.09 9.46
CA ASP A 641 51.21 19.37 9.94
C ASP A 641 50.48 18.56 8.84
N ASP A 642 50.54 18.93 7.55
CA ASP A 642 49.74 18.26 6.51
C ASP A 642 50.39 17.00 5.93
N GLU A 643 51.71 16.97 5.68
CA GLU A 643 52.38 15.74 5.22
C GLU A 643 52.38 14.64 6.29
N SER A 644 52.56 15.04 7.57
CA SER A 644 52.51 14.16 8.73
C SER A 644 51.11 13.56 8.95
N ARG A 645 50.05 14.32 8.66
CA ARG A 645 48.64 13.88 8.73
C ARG A 645 48.26 12.97 7.56
N LEU A 646 48.75 13.23 6.36
CA LEU A 646 48.55 12.38 5.19
C LEU A 646 49.22 11.01 5.35
N MET A 647 50.46 10.97 5.85
CA MET A 647 51.16 9.72 6.18
C MET A 647 50.44 8.90 7.26
N ARG A 648 49.95 9.53 8.34
CA ARG A 648 49.19 8.82 9.39
C ARG A 648 47.83 8.33 8.90
N ARG A 649 47.15 9.06 8.01
CA ARG A 649 45.89 8.62 7.38
C ARG A 649 46.09 7.41 6.46
N SER A 650 47.19 7.36 5.69
CA SER A 650 47.53 6.18 4.87
C SER A 650 47.85 4.95 5.73
N PHE A 651 48.59 5.11 6.83
CA PHE A 651 48.86 4.00 7.77
C PHE A 651 47.60 3.52 8.52
N GLN A 652 46.68 4.42 8.89
CA GLN A 652 45.40 4.05 9.49
C GLN A 652 44.47 3.33 8.50
N GLY A 653 44.47 3.72 7.23
CA GLY A 653 43.75 3.01 6.15
C GLY A 653 44.24 1.57 5.97
N LEU A 654 45.57 1.37 5.97
CA LEU A 654 46.19 0.04 5.85
C LEU A 654 45.90 -0.87 7.05
N SER A 655 45.82 -0.32 8.27
CA SER A 655 45.45 -1.09 9.47
C SER A 655 43.98 -1.53 9.47
N ARG A 656 43.08 -0.77 8.82
CA ARG A 656 41.66 -1.13 8.64
C ARG A 656 41.47 -2.25 7.63
N ILE A 657 42.21 -2.22 6.52
CA ILE A 657 42.20 -3.29 5.51
C ILE A 657 42.68 -4.61 6.12
N ARG A 658 43.72 -4.57 6.96
CA ARG A 658 44.24 -5.75 7.65
C ARG A 658 43.26 -6.34 8.69
N ARG A 659 42.51 -5.50 9.41
CA ARG A 659 41.44 -5.97 10.33
C ARG A 659 40.20 -6.47 9.60
N HIS A 660 39.91 -5.97 8.40
CA HIS A 660 38.77 -6.44 7.63
C HIS A 660 39.01 -7.86 7.09
N LYS A 661 40.22 -8.14 6.56
CA LYS A 661 40.62 -9.48 6.09
C LYS A 661 40.66 -10.54 7.22
N GLN A 662 40.99 -10.15 8.45
CA GLN A 662 41.07 -11.08 9.59
C GLN A 662 39.71 -11.46 10.21
N ASN A 663 38.64 -10.75 9.82
CA ASN A 663 37.26 -11.03 10.23
C ASN A 663 36.42 -11.68 9.10
N THR A 664 37.00 -11.93 7.93
CA THR A 664 36.34 -12.51 6.74
C THR A 664 36.99 -13.81 6.23
N MET A 665 37.92 -14.38 6.99
CA MET A 665 38.23 -15.81 7.01
C MET A 665 37.65 -16.39 8.29
#